data_AF-A0A7K8PLK5-F1
#
_entry.id   AF-A0A7K8PLK5-F1
#
_cell.length_a   1.000
_cell.length_b   1.000
_cell.length_c   1.000
_cell.angle_alpha   90.00
_cell.angle_beta   90.00
_cell.angle_gamma   90.00
#
_symmetry.space_group_name_H-M   'P 1'
#
loop_
_entity.id
_entity.type
_entity.pdbx_description
1 polymer ?
#
loop_
_entity_poly.entity_id
_entity_poly.type
_entity_poly.pdbx_seq_one_letter_code
_entity_poly.pdbx_strand_id
1 'polypeptide(L)'
;MGVALARAAQWTAAGSGTGTLAITPLNESLLNEIIKFVEDFSTGHPQEAAFVFTEPLEWKTQLGCSVFGEGYEINEATVQSEAKGKDGQPLLLLTASTLRVRSFDQLSCLLQIAMEKKLKEAQACLEANRDPIVKILGPEYGTVEGEDMSMLHLLDKVKKDDDPETEMKMKIFLLLHQLDLQLLNSCLKHFSQDIRLNPAAINNEVNLLKNFSGKGEDTVLESLEYTSDYTFSNGCRAPPWRQVHGEICYLVIKPHDTDPLYITCSTAGVFLNGVSNDKGYHGYMSNHSFLVLCIYIIFLFFLNKNKYFSDKAAQKDTEEKEGSGTVSLKIKKKAGGISSESVKVQPTSKWYVKTSGRFEDISESSSETEEDEEQPVRHQEGNTDLPSEYWGIQKLAKYLKGGNPTATVIALCSMRDFNLAQETCQLAIRDIGCLEVLINLLDTEEIKCQIGSLKILKEISQNTLIRHAIADLGGLQIMVKILDSPDKDLKCLAAETIANVARFKQARRTVRQHGGIKKLVSRHSNLYPCHMHIPSLTPYQAKDTEIARCGALALWSCSKSLKNKEAIRKAGGIPLLARWLKCSHANILTPVVGTLQECASEPSYRLAIRTEGMIENLVKNLSSEHEELQMHCASAIFKCAEDKETRDLVRQHGGLQPLAVLLGNSENKQLLAAVTGAIWKCAISGENVSKFQEYKAVETLVGLLTDQPEEVLVNIVGALGECCQEPINRTIIRKCGGIPPLVKLLTGTDQALLVNVTKAVGACATEPENMMIIDRLDGVRLLWSLLKNPNPDVQASAAWAICPCIENAKDAGEMVRSFVGGLELIVNLLKSKNKEVLASVCAAITNIAKDEENLAVITDHGVIPLLSKLANTSNDKLRRHLAEAISHCCMWGSNRVTFGETKAVAPLVRYLKSNDPSVHRATAQALYQLSEDPNNCITMHENGVVKLLLAMVGSTDETLQEAAAGCIANIRRLALATEKAKYG
;
A
#
# COMPACT_ATOMS: atom_id res chain seq x y z
N MET A 1 2.69 42.76 13.53
CA MET A 1 2.78 43.11 12.08
C MET A 1 1.91 42.14 11.29
N GLY A 2 1.55 42.46 10.05
CA GLY A 2 1.21 41.40 9.08
C GLY A 2 2.40 40.45 8.85
N VAL A 3 2.14 39.20 8.47
CA VAL A 3 3.14 38.16 8.20
C VAL A 3 4.08 38.60 7.07
N ALA A 4 3.59 39.32 6.06
CA ALA A 4 4.40 39.84 4.96
C ALA A 4 5.46 40.84 5.44
N LEU A 5 5.08 41.81 6.27
CA LEU A 5 6.02 42.80 6.83
C LEU A 5 7.00 42.19 7.84
N ALA A 6 6.57 41.19 8.61
CA ALA A 6 7.43 40.51 9.57
C ALA A 6 8.46 39.55 8.93
N ARG A 7 8.09 38.89 7.81
CA ARG A 7 8.87 37.76 7.25
C ARG A 7 9.41 37.98 5.83
N ALA A 8 8.81 38.86 5.02
CA ALA A 8 9.20 39.08 3.63
C ALA A 8 9.87 40.44 3.38
N ALA A 9 9.53 41.48 4.16
CA ALA A 9 10.20 42.77 4.08
C ALA A 9 11.65 42.69 4.59
N GLN A 10 12.53 43.46 3.95
CA GLN A 10 13.97 43.45 4.25
C GLN A 10 14.30 44.51 5.31
N TRP A 11 14.80 44.07 6.47
CA TRP A 11 15.14 44.93 7.60
C TRP A 11 16.65 45.06 7.78
N THR A 12 17.13 46.26 8.12
CA THR A 12 18.55 46.49 8.44
C THR A 12 18.86 46.05 9.87
N ALA A 13 20.03 45.44 10.08
CA ALA A 13 20.49 45.04 11.40
C ALA A 13 21.33 46.16 12.05
N ALA A 14 20.68 47.02 12.85
CA ALA A 14 21.38 47.99 13.69
C ALA A 14 21.80 47.35 15.03
N GLY A 15 23.09 47.43 15.36
CA GLY A 15 23.73 46.71 16.48
C GLY A 15 23.28 47.08 17.91
N SER A 16 22.27 47.95 18.06
CA SER A 16 21.63 48.25 19.34
C SER A 16 20.23 48.85 19.15
N GLY A 17 19.27 48.04 18.72
CA GLY A 17 17.87 48.24 19.13
C GLY A 17 16.99 49.23 18.33
N THR A 18 17.02 49.21 17.00
CA THR A 18 15.83 49.36 16.12
C THR A 18 16.26 49.12 14.67
N GLY A 19 15.79 48.04 14.04
CA GLY A 19 15.99 47.83 12.60
C GLY A 19 15.07 48.73 11.78
N THR A 20 15.59 49.34 10.73
CA THR A 20 14.82 50.14 9.75
C THR A 20 14.51 49.30 8.51
N LEU A 21 13.50 49.70 7.73
CA LEU A 21 13.24 49.09 6.42
C LEU A 21 14.38 49.46 5.47
N ALA A 22 14.99 48.45 4.85
CA ALA A 22 16.05 48.66 3.87
C ALA A 22 15.47 49.33 2.60
N ILE A 23 16.23 50.24 2.00
CA ILE A 23 15.85 50.88 0.72
C ILE A 23 16.10 49.87 -0.40
N THR A 24 15.07 49.09 -0.75
CA THR A 24 15.13 48.05 -1.78
C THR A 24 13.85 48.04 -2.63
N PRO A 25 13.91 47.62 -3.91
CA PRO A 25 12.75 47.62 -4.81
C PRO A 25 11.56 46.83 -4.26
N LEU A 26 11.84 45.73 -3.54
CA LEU A 26 10.82 44.90 -2.88
C LEU A 26 10.09 45.68 -1.78
N ASN A 27 10.83 46.37 -0.91
CA ASN A 27 10.24 47.18 0.16
C ASN A 27 9.49 48.39 -0.41
N GLU A 28 9.99 49.02 -1.46
CA GLU A 28 9.26 50.09 -2.17
C GLU A 28 7.96 49.58 -2.80
N SER A 29 7.95 48.40 -3.41
CA SER A 29 6.72 47.77 -3.94
C SER A 29 5.71 47.48 -2.83
N LEU A 30 6.17 46.89 -1.71
CA LEU A 30 5.33 46.63 -0.54
C LEU A 30 4.73 47.92 0.05
N LEU A 31 5.53 48.97 0.21
CA LEU A 31 5.05 50.26 0.71
C LEU A 31 4.04 50.90 -0.24
N ASN A 32 4.23 50.82 -1.56
CA ASN A 32 3.27 51.31 -2.53
C ASN A 32 1.94 50.54 -2.51
N GLU A 33 1.95 49.21 -2.37
CA GLU A 33 0.73 48.41 -2.21
C GLU A 33 -0.03 48.76 -0.91
N ILE A 34 0.70 48.99 0.20
CA ILE A 34 0.11 49.43 1.48
C ILE A 34 -0.47 50.86 1.38
N ILE A 35 0.25 51.81 0.78
CA ILE A 35 -0.24 53.18 0.55
C ILE A 35 -1.53 53.14 -0.25
N LYS A 36 -1.53 52.40 -1.37
CA LYS A 36 -2.71 52.27 -2.22
C LYS A 36 -3.89 51.68 -1.47
N PHE A 37 -3.69 50.63 -0.67
CA PHE A 37 -4.75 50.06 0.15
C PHE A 37 -5.36 51.10 1.10
N VAL A 38 -4.54 51.90 1.80
CA VAL A 38 -5.03 52.93 2.74
C VAL A 38 -5.73 54.08 2.02
N GLU A 39 -5.26 54.49 0.85
CA GLU A 39 -5.92 55.51 0.02
C GLU A 39 -7.30 55.03 -0.47
N ASP A 40 -7.36 53.79 -1.00
CA ASP A 40 -8.60 53.17 -1.48
C ASP A 40 -9.57 52.83 -0.32
N PHE A 41 -9.08 52.58 0.90
CA PHE A 41 -9.87 52.07 2.05
C PHE A 41 -11.08 52.93 2.39
N SER A 42 -10.91 54.25 2.50
CA SER A 42 -12.01 55.20 2.80
C SER A 42 -13.09 55.22 1.72
N THR A 43 -12.75 54.87 0.47
CA THR A 43 -13.71 54.83 -0.64
C THR A 43 -14.43 53.48 -0.76
N GLY A 44 -13.74 52.38 -0.45
CA GLY A 44 -14.30 51.03 -0.50
C GLY A 44 -15.06 50.61 0.76
N HIS A 45 -14.65 51.10 1.92
CA HIS A 45 -15.10 50.65 3.24
C HIS A 45 -15.36 51.85 4.19
N PRO A 46 -16.34 52.73 3.88
CA PRO A 46 -16.54 53.98 4.62
C PRO A 46 -17.02 53.81 6.06
N GLN A 47 -17.63 52.67 6.41
CA GLN A 47 -18.00 52.38 7.81
C GLN A 47 -16.77 51.97 8.61
N GLU A 48 -15.94 51.11 8.04
CA GLU A 48 -14.67 50.63 8.60
C GLU A 48 -13.65 51.76 8.72
N ALA A 49 -13.64 52.72 7.79
CA ALA A 49 -12.65 53.79 7.75
C ALA A 49 -12.83 54.82 8.89
N ALA A 50 -14.08 55.01 9.33
CA ALA A 50 -14.48 55.81 10.48
C ALA A 50 -14.22 55.13 11.84
N PHE A 51 -13.74 53.88 11.85
CA PHE A 51 -13.42 53.16 13.08
C PHE A 51 -12.27 53.84 13.85
N VAL A 52 -12.47 54.05 15.14
CA VAL A 52 -11.47 54.70 16.02
C VAL A 52 -10.54 53.64 16.60
N PHE A 53 -9.24 53.78 16.33
CA PHE A 53 -8.21 52.84 16.77
C PHE A 53 -8.12 52.79 18.30
N THR A 54 -7.85 51.58 18.82
CA THR A 54 -7.70 51.28 20.24
C THR A 54 -6.54 52.08 20.85
N GLU A 55 -5.42 52.18 20.12
CA GLU A 55 -4.27 53.04 20.40
C GLU A 55 -3.89 53.84 19.14
N PRO A 56 -3.39 55.09 19.27
CA PRO A 56 -2.91 55.85 18.12
C PRO A 56 -1.68 55.21 17.48
N LEU A 57 -1.66 55.20 16.14
CA LEU A 57 -0.41 55.04 15.40
C LEU A 57 0.39 56.34 15.56
N GLU A 58 1.63 56.22 16.02
CA GLU A 58 2.47 57.36 16.40
C GLU A 58 3.85 57.26 15.72
N TRP A 59 4.28 58.32 15.04
CA TRP A 59 5.61 58.39 14.40
C TRP A 59 6.12 59.82 14.27
N LYS A 60 7.39 59.98 13.85
CA LYS A 60 7.98 61.28 13.55
C LYS A 60 7.78 61.62 12.07
N THR A 61 7.12 62.73 11.80
CA THR A 61 6.78 63.17 10.43
C THR A 61 7.76 64.22 9.91
N GLN A 62 7.87 64.34 8.58
CA GLN A 62 8.57 65.43 7.87
C GLN A 62 7.59 66.43 7.22
N LEU A 63 6.32 66.38 7.62
CA LEU A 63 5.29 67.35 7.26
C LEU A 63 5.30 68.54 8.24
N GLY A 64 5.21 69.76 7.70
CA GLY A 64 5.04 70.96 8.50
C GLY A 64 3.57 71.29 8.74
N CYS A 65 3.26 72.05 9.80
CA CYS A 65 1.88 72.44 10.11
C CYS A 65 1.18 73.19 8.96
N SER A 66 1.93 73.89 8.10
CA SER A 66 1.43 74.66 6.96
C SER A 66 0.98 73.83 5.76
N VAL A 67 1.13 72.50 5.79
CA VAL A 67 0.68 71.60 4.70
C VAL A 67 -0.77 71.14 4.92
N PHE A 68 -1.31 71.33 6.13
CA PHE A 68 -2.70 71.02 6.46
C PHE A 68 -3.62 72.18 6.06
N GLY A 69 -4.84 71.86 5.60
CA GLY A 69 -5.82 72.82 5.07
C GLY A 69 -7.16 72.75 5.82
N GLU A 70 -8.26 72.91 5.08
CA GLU A 70 -9.63 72.80 5.61
C GLU A 70 -9.85 71.43 6.31
N GLY A 71 -10.60 71.40 7.42
CA GLY A 71 -10.80 70.22 8.25
C GLY A 71 -9.81 70.06 9.42
N TYR A 72 -8.87 71.00 9.58
CA TYR A 72 -7.85 70.98 10.63
C TYR A 72 -7.71 72.33 11.36
N GLU A 73 -7.74 72.30 12.69
CA GLU A 73 -7.41 73.43 13.57
C GLU A 73 -5.88 73.54 13.69
N ILE A 74 -5.30 74.66 13.22
CA ILE A 74 -3.84 74.90 13.22
C ILE A 74 -3.49 76.01 14.21
N ASN A 75 -2.71 75.66 15.25
CA ASN A 75 -2.07 76.59 16.17
C ASN A 75 -0.54 76.56 15.95
N GLU A 76 0.19 77.57 16.46
CA GLU A 76 1.60 77.88 16.14
C GLU A 76 2.58 76.69 16.10
N ALA A 77 2.35 75.62 16.88
CA ALA A 77 3.14 74.39 16.87
C ALA A 77 2.33 73.07 16.91
N THR A 78 1.01 73.12 16.66
CA THR A 78 0.13 71.94 16.71
C THR A 78 -0.97 71.96 15.66
N VAL A 79 -1.26 70.81 15.05
CA VAL A 79 -2.43 70.61 14.16
C VAL A 79 -3.36 69.57 14.78
N GLN A 80 -4.66 69.83 14.78
CA GLN A 80 -5.69 68.90 15.26
C GLN A 80 -6.78 68.74 14.19
N SER A 81 -7.29 67.52 13.97
CA SER A 81 -8.47 67.34 13.12
C SER A 81 -9.73 67.88 13.79
N GLU A 82 -10.61 68.53 13.02
CA GLU A 82 -11.97 68.88 13.45
C GLU A 82 -12.78 67.63 13.85
N ALA A 83 -12.54 66.51 13.15
CA ALA A 83 -13.09 65.21 13.48
C ALA A 83 -12.53 64.68 14.82
N LYS A 84 -13.44 64.35 15.75
CA LYS A 84 -13.13 63.91 17.12
C LYS A 84 -13.78 62.54 17.40
N GLY A 85 -13.11 61.71 18.19
CA GLY A 85 -13.63 60.41 18.64
C GLY A 85 -14.77 60.56 19.66
N LYS A 86 -15.38 59.43 20.05
CA LYS A 86 -16.41 59.38 21.12
C LYS A 86 -15.91 59.88 22.48
N ASP A 87 -14.58 59.89 22.67
CA ASP A 87 -13.85 60.40 23.83
C ASP A 87 -13.53 61.90 23.77
N GLY A 88 -13.92 62.58 22.68
CA GLY A 88 -13.68 64.01 22.46
C GLY A 88 -12.25 64.35 22.01
N GLN A 89 -11.36 63.37 21.83
CA GLN A 89 -10.02 63.61 21.30
C GLN A 89 -10.02 63.73 19.77
N PRO A 90 -9.16 64.58 19.17
CA PRO A 90 -9.01 64.64 17.72
C PRO A 90 -8.48 63.32 17.15
N LEU A 91 -9.00 62.91 15.99
CA LEU A 91 -8.59 61.68 15.30
C LEU A 91 -7.20 61.80 14.63
N LEU A 92 -6.73 63.03 14.39
CA LEU A 92 -5.34 63.34 14.03
C LEU A 92 -4.81 64.46 14.94
N LEU A 93 -3.61 64.25 15.49
CA LEU A 93 -2.88 65.23 16.28
C LEU A 93 -1.41 65.27 15.85
N LEU A 94 -0.95 66.43 15.39
CA LEU A 94 0.47 66.73 15.19
C LEU A 94 0.94 67.67 16.31
N THR A 95 1.97 67.26 17.05
CA THR A 95 2.62 68.09 18.08
C THR A 95 4.12 68.17 17.78
N ALA A 96 4.60 69.37 17.44
CA ALA A 96 5.97 69.67 17.01
C ALA A 96 6.45 68.86 15.78
N SER A 97 6.82 67.59 15.96
CA SER A 97 7.23 66.67 14.87
C SER A 97 6.65 65.25 15.03
N THR A 98 5.83 65.03 16.06
CA THR A 98 5.23 63.73 16.36
C THR A 98 3.78 63.75 15.93
N LEU A 99 3.44 62.85 15.02
CA LEU A 99 2.11 62.70 14.45
C LEU A 99 1.42 61.48 15.07
N ARG A 100 0.16 61.65 15.45
CA ARG A 100 -0.72 60.62 16.02
C ARG A 100 -1.99 60.53 15.20
N VAL A 101 -2.33 59.33 14.73
CA VAL A 101 -3.55 59.08 13.93
C VAL A 101 -4.36 57.93 14.52
N ARG A 102 -5.69 58.11 14.59
CA ARG A 102 -6.65 57.20 15.24
C ARG A 102 -7.78 56.71 14.33
N SER A 103 -7.77 56.96 13.02
CA SER A 103 -8.70 56.33 12.07
C SER A 103 -8.07 56.16 10.69
N PHE A 104 -8.62 55.26 9.86
CA PHE A 104 -8.15 55.08 8.47
C PHE A 104 -8.49 56.30 7.60
N ASP A 105 -9.61 56.97 7.83
CA ASP A 105 -9.94 58.22 7.12
C ASP A 105 -8.85 59.28 7.29
N GLN A 106 -8.36 59.47 8.51
CA GLN A 106 -7.28 60.43 8.77
C GLN A 106 -5.93 59.95 8.20
N LEU A 107 -5.68 58.64 8.10
CA LEU A 107 -4.50 58.13 7.39
C LEU A 107 -4.60 58.38 5.87
N SER A 108 -5.77 58.16 5.26
CA SER A 108 -5.99 58.42 3.83
C SER A 108 -5.82 59.90 3.50
N CYS A 109 -6.48 60.79 4.26
CA CYS A 109 -6.29 62.25 4.13
C CYS A 109 -4.81 62.66 4.32
N LEU A 110 -4.11 62.10 5.30
CA LEU A 110 -2.69 62.40 5.51
C LEU A 110 -1.82 61.98 4.32
N LEU A 111 -2.05 60.79 3.76
CA LEU A 111 -1.31 60.33 2.59
C LEU A 111 -1.55 61.27 1.40
N GLN A 112 -2.81 61.69 1.16
CA GLN A 112 -3.13 62.67 0.13
C GLN A 112 -2.39 64.01 0.34
N ILE A 113 -2.37 64.53 1.57
CA ILE A 113 -1.63 65.74 1.97
C ILE A 113 -0.11 65.58 1.78
N ALA A 114 0.44 64.39 2.02
CA ALA A 114 1.87 64.13 1.91
C ALA A 114 2.41 64.16 0.47
N MET A 115 1.55 63.98 -0.55
CA MET A 115 1.89 63.99 -1.98
C MET A 115 3.17 63.16 -2.31
N GLU A 116 4.28 63.81 -2.66
CA GLU A 116 5.55 63.14 -3.00
C GLU A 116 6.24 62.46 -1.80
N LYS A 117 5.84 62.80 -0.56
CA LYS A 117 6.41 62.25 0.68
C LYS A 117 5.70 60.99 1.19
N LYS A 118 4.60 60.53 0.55
CA LYS A 118 3.80 59.36 0.96
C LYS A 118 4.64 58.15 1.39
N LEU A 119 5.61 57.75 0.56
CA LEU A 119 6.50 56.61 0.83
C LEU A 119 7.30 56.76 2.13
N LYS A 120 7.82 57.96 2.42
CA LYS A 120 8.61 58.23 3.63
C LYS A 120 7.74 58.26 4.90
N GLU A 121 6.54 58.82 4.81
CA GLU A 121 5.58 58.83 5.93
C GLU A 121 5.05 57.42 6.23
N ALA A 122 4.71 56.63 5.19
CA ALA A 122 4.32 55.23 5.35
C ALA A 122 5.43 54.37 5.97
N GLN A 123 6.68 54.55 5.50
CA GLN A 123 7.85 53.88 6.09
C GLN A 123 8.03 54.26 7.56
N ALA A 124 8.05 55.56 7.89
CA ALA A 124 8.24 56.03 9.26
C ALA A 124 7.12 55.57 10.21
N CYS A 125 5.88 55.50 9.73
CA CYS A 125 4.75 54.95 10.47
C CYS A 125 4.96 53.46 10.81
N LEU A 126 5.32 52.62 9.82
CA LEU A 126 5.52 51.18 10.01
C LEU A 126 6.77 50.85 10.85
N GLU A 127 7.84 51.63 10.74
CA GLU A 127 9.04 51.48 11.56
C GLU A 127 8.77 51.80 13.04
N ALA A 128 7.97 52.84 13.32
CA ALA A 128 7.61 53.23 14.68
C ALA A 128 6.52 52.33 15.31
N ASN A 129 5.63 51.73 14.50
CA ASN A 129 4.49 50.95 14.97
C ASN A 129 4.62 49.48 14.58
N ARG A 130 5.46 48.73 15.30
CA ARG A 130 5.76 47.31 15.03
C ARG A 130 4.56 46.35 15.08
N ASP A 131 3.46 46.71 15.73
CA ASP A 131 2.22 45.97 15.53
C ASP A 131 1.01 46.90 15.34
N PRO A 132 0.74 47.35 14.09
CA PRO A 132 -0.36 48.25 13.83
C PRO A 132 -1.71 47.54 14.03
N ILE A 133 -1.79 46.21 13.85
CA ILE A 133 -3.02 45.44 14.05
C ILE A 133 -3.42 45.47 15.53
N VAL A 134 -2.47 45.27 16.45
CA VAL A 134 -2.69 45.39 17.90
C VAL A 134 -3.15 46.80 18.28
N LYS A 135 -2.51 47.84 17.72
CA LYS A 135 -2.91 49.24 17.99
C LYS A 135 -4.30 49.58 17.46
N ILE A 136 -4.65 49.07 16.28
CA ILE A 136 -5.95 49.34 15.66
C ILE A 136 -7.06 48.59 16.42
N LEU A 137 -6.95 47.26 16.52
CA LEU A 137 -8.04 46.38 16.95
C LEU A 137 -7.97 45.91 18.41
N GLY A 138 -6.80 46.04 19.04
CA GLY A 138 -6.52 45.56 20.40
C GLY A 138 -5.64 44.31 20.45
N PRO A 139 -5.13 43.94 21.64
CA PRO A 139 -4.14 42.86 21.81
C PRO A 139 -4.65 41.47 21.43
N GLU A 140 -5.97 41.23 21.44
CA GLU A 140 -6.57 39.95 21.05
C GLU A 140 -6.47 39.65 19.53
N TYR A 141 -6.12 40.64 18.71
CA TYR A 141 -5.91 40.52 17.26
C TYR A 141 -4.42 40.50 16.86
N GLY A 142 -3.50 40.46 17.83
CA GLY A 142 -2.06 40.45 17.58
C GLY A 142 -1.53 39.14 17.01
N THR A 143 -0.36 39.20 16.35
CA THR A 143 0.32 37.99 15.85
C THR A 143 0.97 37.20 16.99
N VAL A 144 0.28 36.20 17.50
CA VAL A 144 0.83 35.23 18.46
C VAL A 144 1.74 34.23 17.74
N GLU A 145 3.00 34.11 18.18
CA GLU A 145 3.91 33.09 17.66
C GLU A 145 3.49 31.68 18.13
N GLY A 146 2.78 30.93 17.29
CA GLY A 146 2.62 29.48 17.50
C GLY A 146 1.35 28.84 16.93
N GLU A 147 0.26 29.60 16.82
CA GLU A 147 -1.10 29.05 16.61
C GLU A 147 -1.87 29.73 15.47
N ASP A 148 -2.31 28.94 14.48
CA ASP A 148 -3.32 29.34 13.48
C ASP A 148 -4.76 29.31 14.06
N MET A 149 -4.90 29.59 15.37
CA MET A 149 -6.16 29.44 16.13
C MET A 149 -6.98 30.74 16.19
N SER A 150 -6.41 31.88 15.80
CA SER A 150 -7.03 33.20 15.93
C SER A 150 -8.36 33.32 15.18
N MET A 151 -8.41 32.97 13.88
CA MET A 151 -9.66 33.10 13.10
C MET A 151 -10.79 32.21 13.63
N LEU A 152 -10.50 30.96 14.02
CA LEU A 152 -11.54 30.05 14.54
C LEU A 152 -12.04 30.47 15.91
N HIS A 153 -11.15 30.94 16.79
CA HIS A 153 -11.54 31.45 18.11
C HIS A 153 -12.35 32.76 17.99
N LEU A 154 -11.98 33.67 17.08
CA LEU A 154 -12.74 34.90 16.82
C LEU A 154 -14.11 34.62 16.20
N LEU A 155 -14.21 33.69 15.23
CA LEU A 155 -15.50 33.27 14.65
C LEU A 155 -16.44 32.62 15.68
N ASP A 156 -15.91 31.87 16.65
CA ASP A 156 -16.70 31.27 17.73
C ASP A 156 -17.10 32.30 18.81
N LYS A 157 -16.33 33.40 18.96
CA LYS A 157 -16.65 34.54 19.84
C LYS A 157 -17.75 35.42 19.24
N VAL A 158 -17.68 35.75 17.95
CA VAL A 158 -18.74 36.49 17.21
C VAL A 158 -20.06 35.71 17.16
N LYS A 159 -20.04 34.37 17.23
CA LYS A 159 -21.26 33.56 17.37
C LYS A 159 -21.87 33.57 18.78
N LYS A 160 -21.21 34.18 19.76
CA LYS A 160 -21.63 34.18 21.18
C LYS A 160 -21.96 35.58 21.69
N ASP A 161 -21.20 36.59 21.27
CA ASP A 161 -21.45 38.00 21.56
C ASP A 161 -22.04 38.71 20.33
N ASP A 162 -23.31 39.09 20.40
CA ASP A 162 -24.07 39.82 19.37
C ASP A 162 -23.71 41.34 19.40
N ASP A 163 -22.43 41.65 19.60
CA ASP A 163 -21.90 43.00 19.79
C ASP A 163 -21.43 43.63 18.46
N PRO A 164 -22.03 44.77 18.04
CA PRO A 164 -21.69 45.40 16.76
C PRO A 164 -20.26 45.96 16.70
N GLU A 165 -19.61 46.27 17.83
CA GLU A 165 -18.20 46.70 17.81
C GLU A 165 -17.27 45.54 17.49
N THR A 166 -17.56 44.34 18.03
CA THR A 166 -16.83 43.10 17.75
C THR A 166 -17.02 42.64 16.30
N GLU A 167 -18.22 42.76 15.73
CA GLU A 167 -18.44 42.53 14.29
C GLU A 167 -17.59 43.49 13.43
N MET A 168 -17.52 44.77 13.84
CA MET A 168 -16.73 45.79 13.14
C MET A 168 -15.24 45.48 13.14
N LYS A 169 -14.69 45.10 14.30
CA LYS A 169 -13.28 44.68 14.43
C LYS A 169 -12.97 43.46 13.57
N MET A 170 -13.89 42.50 13.48
CA MET A 170 -13.73 41.30 12.66
C MET A 170 -13.71 41.63 11.16
N LYS A 171 -14.54 42.56 10.67
CA LYS A 171 -14.50 43.03 9.27
C LYS A 171 -13.15 43.68 8.93
N ILE A 172 -12.68 44.58 9.78
CA ILE A 172 -11.37 45.25 9.59
C ILE A 172 -10.23 44.23 9.63
N PHE A 173 -10.26 43.26 10.56
CA PHE A 173 -9.28 42.18 10.63
C PHE A 173 -9.21 41.37 9.33
N LEU A 174 -10.36 40.97 8.77
CA LEU A 174 -10.43 40.21 7.52
C LEU A 174 -9.86 41.00 6.33
N LEU A 175 -10.15 42.30 6.23
CA LEU A 175 -9.59 43.17 5.18
C LEU A 175 -8.07 43.31 5.29
N LEU A 176 -7.55 43.50 6.51
CA LEU A 176 -6.10 43.57 6.76
C LEU A 176 -5.40 42.23 6.52
N HIS A 177 -6.04 41.10 6.84
CA HIS A 177 -5.52 39.77 6.55
C HIS A 177 -5.51 39.47 5.04
N GLN A 178 -6.54 39.91 4.30
CA GLN A 178 -6.58 39.80 2.84
C GLN A 178 -5.44 40.61 2.18
N LEU A 179 -5.16 41.82 2.67
CA LEU A 179 -4.01 42.61 2.24
C LEU A 179 -2.68 41.87 2.50
N ASP A 180 -2.49 41.32 3.70
CA ASP A 180 -1.27 40.60 4.07
C ASP A 180 -1.01 39.38 3.17
N LEU A 181 -2.07 38.65 2.79
CA LEU A 181 -2.01 37.56 1.81
C LEU A 181 -1.70 38.06 0.39
N GLN A 182 -2.19 39.24 -0.02
CA GLN A 182 -1.87 39.84 -1.33
C GLN A 182 -0.40 40.25 -1.39
N LEU A 183 0.09 40.98 -0.37
CA LEU A 183 1.49 41.39 -0.23
C LEU A 183 2.44 40.19 -0.25
N LEU A 184 2.11 39.10 0.48
CA LEU A 184 2.92 37.88 0.50
C LEU A 184 3.01 37.21 -0.88
N ASN A 185 1.90 37.16 -1.62
CA ASN A 185 1.87 36.63 -3.00
C ASN A 185 2.63 37.53 -3.99
N SER A 186 2.61 38.86 -3.79
CA SER A 186 3.41 39.82 -4.58
C SER A 186 4.90 39.60 -4.34
N CYS A 187 5.33 39.49 -3.08
CA CYS A 187 6.70 39.13 -2.69
C CYS A 187 7.18 37.82 -3.32
N LEU A 188 6.37 36.75 -3.25
CA LEU A 188 6.72 35.45 -3.84
C LEU A 188 6.96 35.54 -5.36
N LYS A 189 6.18 36.37 -6.07
CA LYS A 189 6.41 36.65 -7.49
C LYS A 189 7.73 37.39 -7.71
N HIS A 190 8.02 38.43 -6.92
CA HIS A 190 9.27 39.19 -7.03
C HIS A 190 10.50 38.30 -6.77
N PHE A 191 10.48 37.51 -5.68
CA PHE A 191 11.54 36.53 -5.40
C PHE A 191 11.70 35.51 -6.52
N SER A 192 10.61 35.05 -7.16
CA SER A 192 10.70 34.11 -8.29
C SER A 192 11.41 34.70 -9.52
N GLN A 193 11.39 36.03 -9.67
CA GLN A 193 12.01 36.77 -10.77
C GLN A 193 13.49 37.07 -10.49
N ASP A 194 13.83 37.51 -9.26
CA ASP A 194 15.22 37.79 -8.83
C ASP A 194 16.13 36.55 -8.78
N ILE A 195 15.55 35.34 -8.72
CA ILE A 195 16.29 34.07 -8.66
C ILE A 195 16.97 33.70 -9.99
N ARG A 196 16.73 34.44 -11.09
CA ARG A 196 17.32 34.18 -12.41
C ARG A 196 18.44 35.16 -12.76
N LEU A 197 19.63 34.63 -13.07
CA LEU A 197 20.72 35.42 -13.65
C LEU A 197 20.27 36.03 -14.98
N ASN A 198 20.67 37.28 -15.24
CA ASN A 198 20.36 38.00 -16.48
C ASN A 198 21.64 38.47 -17.20
N PRO A 199 21.58 38.77 -18.52
CA PRO A 199 22.77 39.11 -19.28
C PRO A 199 23.47 40.41 -18.83
N ALA A 200 22.74 41.37 -18.26
CA ALA A 200 23.31 42.62 -17.76
C ALA A 200 24.18 42.38 -16.51
N ALA A 201 23.69 41.58 -15.56
CA ALA A 201 24.44 41.21 -14.35
C ALA A 201 25.75 40.49 -14.71
N ILE A 202 25.69 39.49 -15.60
CA ILE A 202 26.88 38.73 -16.03
C ILE A 202 27.88 39.64 -16.75
N ASN A 203 27.43 40.53 -17.65
CA ASN A 203 28.33 41.48 -18.32
C ASN A 203 29.03 42.42 -17.31
N ASN A 204 28.33 42.88 -16.27
CA ASN A 204 28.93 43.73 -15.23
C ASN A 204 29.99 42.98 -14.42
N GLU A 205 29.72 41.74 -14.02
CA GLU A 205 30.68 40.91 -13.26
C GLU A 205 31.91 40.53 -14.11
N VAL A 206 31.72 40.20 -15.40
CA VAL A 206 32.84 39.96 -16.32
C VAL A 206 33.69 41.21 -16.52
N ASN A 207 33.08 42.39 -16.64
CA ASN A 207 33.81 43.65 -16.75
C ASN A 207 34.61 43.97 -15.46
N LEU A 208 34.07 43.69 -14.28
CA LEU A 208 34.81 43.79 -13.02
C LEU A 208 36.01 42.83 -12.99
N LEU A 209 35.83 41.59 -13.46
CA LEU A 209 36.89 40.58 -13.50
C LEU A 209 37.99 40.89 -14.53
N LYS A 210 37.67 41.55 -15.65
CA LYS A 210 38.66 42.04 -16.62
C LYS A 210 39.66 43.03 -15.99
N ASN A 211 39.25 43.80 -14.98
CA ASN A 211 40.17 44.71 -14.26
C ASN A 211 41.27 43.97 -13.48
N PHE A 212 41.11 42.65 -13.23
CA PHE A 212 42.11 41.79 -12.59
C PHE A 212 42.90 40.93 -13.59
N SER A 213 42.75 41.19 -14.91
CA SER A 213 43.45 40.48 -15.99
C SER A 213 44.54 41.34 -16.63
N GLY A 214 45.70 40.74 -16.95
CA GLY A 214 46.83 41.46 -17.53
C GLY A 214 48.08 40.59 -17.76
N LYS A 215 49.16 41.23 -18.24
CA LYS A 215 50.44 40.55 -18.58
C LYS A 215 51.54 40.75 -17.52
N GLY A 216 51.20 41.26 -16.33
CA GLY A 216 52.17 41.55 -15.27
C GLY A 216 52.08 40.56 -14.11
N GLU A 217 53.14 40.44 -13.31
CA GLU A 217 53.15 39.57 -12.12
C GLU A 217 52.16 40.02 -11.01
N ASP A 218 51.59 41.21 -11.13
CA ASP A 218 50.61 41.78 -10.19
C ASP A 218 49.15 41.46 -10.56
N THR A 219 48.87 40.81 -11.70
CA THR A 219 47.51 40.42 -12.12
C THR A 219 47.20 38.95 -11.85
N VAL A 220 45.94 38.66 -11.50
CA VAL A 220 45.48 37.33 -11.07
C VAL A 220 45.16 36.43 -12.26
N LEU A 221 44.75 37.03 -13.38
CA LEU A 221 44.40 36.36 -14.63
C LEU A 221 45.31 36.86 -15.77
N GLU A 222 45.70 35.97 -16.68
CA GLU A 222 46.37 36.33 -17.93
C GLU A 222 45.36 36.92 -18.94
N SER A 223 44.20 36.28 -19.08
CA SER A 223 43.09 36.78 -19.90
C SER A 223 41.72 36.32 -19.40
N LEU A 224 40.70 37.10 -19.77
CA LEU A 224 39.29 36.80 -19.55
C LEU A 224 38.48 37.22 -20.78
N GLU A 225 38.05 36.24 -21.58
CA GLU A 225 37.45 36.46 -22.89
C GLU A 225 36.11 35.73 -23.02
N TYR A 226 35.23 36.24 -23.87
CA TYR A 226 34.04 35.49 -24.28
C TYR A 226 34.42 34.54 -25.43
N THR A 227 33.79 33.37 -25.53
CA THR A 227 33.97 32.51 -26.72
C THR A 227 33.35 33.08 -28.00
N SER A 228 32.54 34.14 -27.88
CA SER A 228 31.87 34.83 -28.97
C SER A 228 31.79 36.33 -28.66
N ASP A 229 32.30 37.13 -29.59
CA ASP A 229 32.17 38.59 -29.55
C ASP A 229 30.76 39.07 -29.93
N TYR A 230 30.01 38.24 -30.66
CA TYR A 230 28.65 38.57 -31.11
C TYR A 230 27.66 38.58 -29.95
N THR A 231 26.92 39.68 -29.81
CA THR A 231 25.88 39.87 -28.79
C THR A 231 24.53 40.03 -29.49
N PHE A 232 23.55 39.23 -29.11
CA PHE A 232 22.18 39.28 -29.62
C PHE A 232 21.40 40.48 -29.04
N SER A 233 20.27 40.84 -29.65
CA SER A 233 19.43 41.98 -29.24
C SER A 233 18.88 41.88 -27.82
N ASN A 234 18.87 40.70 -27.21
CA ASN A 234 18.50 40.45 -25.81
C ASN A 234 19.69 40.47 -24.83
N GLY A 235 20.89 40.84 -25.29
CA GLY A 235 22.10 40.91 -24.47
C GLY A 235 22.84 39.58 -24.27
N CYS A 236 22.27 38.46 -24.70
CA CYS A 236 22.95 37.15 -24.67
C CYS A 236 24.07 37.06 -25.72
N ARG A 237 25.07 36.23 -25.47
CA ARG A 237 26.14 35.82 -26.42
C ARG A 237 26.06 34.34 -26.82
N ALA A 238 25.30 33.52 -26.08
CA ALA A 238 24.93 32.16 -26.47
C ALA A 238 24.00 32.19 -27.70
N PRO A 239 24.02 31.17 -28.58
CA PRO A 239 23.18 31.15 -29.78
C PRO A 239 21.69 30.92 -29.45
N PRO A 240 20.74 31.35 -30.31
CA PRO A 240 19.32 31.42 -29.95
C PRO A 240 18.70 30.09 -29.50
N TRP A 241 19.10 28.97 -30.10
CA TRP A 241 18.61 27.64 -29.70
C TRP A 241 19.09 27.22 -28.30
N ARG A 242 20.25 27.71 -27.84
CA ARG A 242 20.74 27.49 -26.45
C ARG A 242 20.14 28.47 -25.45
N GLN A 243 19.74 29.66 -25.90
CA GLN A 243 19.00 30.63 -25.06
C GLN A 243 17.64 30.09 -24.62
N VAL A 244 16.99 29.21 -25.40
CA VAL A 244 15.75 28.50 -25.00
C VAL A 244 15.99 27.63 -23.76
N HIS A 245 17.19 27.06 -23.61
CA HIS A 245 17.62 26.30 -22.43
C HIS A 245 18.21 27.20 -21.32
N GLY A 246 18.07 28.52 -21.45
CA GLY A 246 18.52 29.50 -20.46
C GLY A 246 19.99 29.90 -20.54
N GLU A 247 20.78 29.42 -21.50
CA GLU A 247 22.18 29.83 -21.60
C GLU A 247 22.34 31.29 -22.08
N ILE A 248 23.26 32.01 -21.46
CA ILE A 248 23.46 33.45 -21.65
C ILE A 248 24.77 33.73 -22.38
N CYS A 249 25.90 33.18 -21.91
CA CYS A 249 27.20 33.33 -22.56
C CYS A 249 28.18 32.23 -22.13
N TYR A 250 29.30 32.11 -22.85
CA TYR A 250 30.43 31.28 -22.44
C TYR A 250 31.70 32.13 -22.34
N LEU A 251 32.53 31.80 -21.35
CA LEU A 251 33.76 32.50 -21.00
C LEU A 251 34.94 31.55 -21.07
N VAL A 252 36.09 32.08 -21.47
CA VAL A 252 37.40 31.45 -21.33
C VAL A 252 38.20 32.28 -20.33
N ILE A 253 38.57 31.67 -19.21
CA ILE A 253 39.35 32.28 -18.16
C ILE A 253 40.73 31.64 -18.19
N LYS A 254 41.79 32.42 -18.38
CA LYS A 254 43.17 31.91 -18.36
C LYS A 254 43.92 32.46 -17.14
N PRO A 255 44.10 31.69 -16.07
CA PRO A 255 45.02 32.02 -14.98
C PRO A 255 46.48 31.92 -15.46
N HIS A 256 47.41 32.60 -14.81
CA HIS A 256 48.85 32.46 -15.12
C HIS A 256 49.44 31.10 -14.73
N ASP A 257 48.78 30.36 -13.84
CA ASP A 257 49.34 29.18 -13.16
C ASP A 257 48.76 27.83 -13.62
N THR A 258 47.67 27.83 -14.41
CA THR A 258 46.91 26.63 -14.76
C THR A 258 46.35 26.70 -16.19
N ASP A 259 45.88 25.57 -16.70
CA ASP A 259 45.17 25.52 -17.98
C ASP A 259 43.93 26.44 -18.03
N PRO A 260 43.50 26.88 -19.23
CA PRO A 260 42.30 27.69 -19.39
C PRO A 260 41.03 26.99 -18.89
N LEU A 261 40.26 27.70 -18.07
CA LEU A 261 38.97 27.28 -17.56
C LEU A 261 37.85 27.77 -18.49
N TYR A 262 37.01 26.86 -18.95
CA TYR A 262 35.85 27.16 -19.78
C TYR A 262 34.60 27.23 -18.92
N ILE A 263 33.87 28.34 -18.96
CA ILE A 263 32.69 28.56 -18.11
C ILE A 263 31.46 28.83 -18.97
N THR A 264 30.33 28.22 -18.58
CA THR A 264 29.00 28.51 -19.12
C THR A 264 28.21 29.31 -18.10
N CYS A 265 27.66 30.46 -18.50
CA CYS A 265 26.74 31.25 -17.69
C CYS A 265 25.31 31.08 -18.24
N SER A 266 24.35 30.75 -17.38
CA SER A 266 22.94 30.60 -17.72
C SER A 266 22.05 31.32 -16.71
N THR A 267 20.76 31.45 -17.01
CA THR A 267 19.74 31.99 -16.09
C THR A 267 19.64 31.20 -14.77
N ALA A 268 20.13 29.96 -14.73
CA ALA A 268 20.11 29.09 -13.56
C ALA A 268 21.42 29.06 -12.76
N GLY A 269 22.52 29.63 -13.26
CA GLY A 269 23.81 29.64 -12.56
C GLY A 269 25.03 29.81 -13.46
N VAL A 270 26.21 29.67 -12.85
CA VAL A 270 27.52 29.61 -13.50
C VAL A 270 28.07 28.18 -13.39
N PHE A 271 28.63 27.65 -14.47
CA PHE A 271 29.02 26.25 -14.61
C PHE A 271 30.44 26.15 -15.17
N LEU A 272 31.27 25.25 -14.64
CA LEU A 272 32.58 24.93 -15.19
C LEU A 272 32.44 23.76 -16.20
N ASN A 273 32.93 23.95 -17.42
CA ASN A 273 32.98 22.93 -18.45
C ASN A 273 34.28 22.12 -18.28
N GLY A 274 34.20 20.78 -18.29
CA GLY A 274 35.35 19.91 -18.06
C GLY A 274 36.31 19.89 -19.25
N VAL A 275 37.62 20.01 -18.98
CA VAL A 275 38.67 19.84 -20.00
C VAL A 275 39.04 18.36 -20.08
N SER A 276 38.69 17.72 -21.20
CA SER A 276 39.17 16.37 -21.53
C SER A 276 40.04 16.44 -22.79
N ASN A 277 41.33 16.14 -22.65
CA ASN A 277 42.23 15.97 -23.78
C ASN A 277 42.04 14.58 -24.40
N ASP A 278 40.94 14.39 -25.14
CA ASP A 278 41.02 13.75 -26.46
C ASP A 278 39.73 13.97 -27.29
N LYS A 279 39.81 13.63 -28.57
CA LYS A 279 38.84 14.03 -29.62
C LYS A 279 37.40 13.54 -29.38
N GLY A 280 36.50 14.48 -29.09
CA GLY A 280 35.06 14.35 -29.33
C GLY A 280 34.19 14.18 -28.07
N TYR A 281 33.09 14.93 -28.04
CA TYR A 281 32.04 14.99 -27.01
C TYR A 281 32.40 15.72 -25.69
N HIS A 282 31.74 16.86 -25.47
CA HIS A 282 31.87 17.66 -24.26
C HIS A 282 31.02 17.10 -23.11
N GLY A 283 31.67 16.61 -22.05
CA GLY A 283 31.04 16.28 -20.78
C GLY A 283 31.04 17.48 -19.81
N TYR A 284 29.92 17.72 -19.13
CA TYR A 284 29.80 18.76 -18.10
C TYR A 284 30.10 18.17 -16.71
N MET A 285 30.90 18.85 -15.90
CA MET A 285 31.11 18.53 -14.47
C MET A 285 30.42 19.60 -13.61
N SER A 286 29.22 19.29 -13.12
CA SER A 286 28.34 20.27 -12.47
C SER A 286 28.54 20.38 -10.96
N ASN A 287 29.44 21.26 -10.50
CA ASN A 287 29.51 21.68 -9.09
C ASN A 287 28.77 23.02 -8.88
N HIS A 288 27.50 22.95 -8.45
CA HIS A 288 26.64 24.12 -8.26
C HIS A 288 26.86 24.85 -6.92
N SER A 289 27.25 26.12 -7.00
CA SER A 289 27.24 27.09 -5.89
C SER A 289 26.46 28.35 -6.30
N PHE A 290 25.60 28.87 -5.42
CA PHE A 290 24.73 30.03 -5.68
C PHE A 290 25.45 31.37 -5.42
N LEU A 291 26.71 31.49 -5.85
CA LEU A 291 27.57 32.64 -5.56
C LEU A 291 27.99 33.34 -6.85
N VAL A 292 27.84 34.68 -6.83
CA VAL A 292 28.35 35.70 -7.75
C VAL A 292 29.62 35.25 -8.48
N LEU A 293 29.74 35.48 -9.79
CA LEU A 293 30.85 35.03 -10.66
C LEU A 293 32.21 35.40 -10.04
N CYS A 294 32.32 36.60 -9.47
CA CYS A 294 33.50 37.06 -8.72
C CYS A 294 33.83 36.16 -7.51
N ILE A 295 32.83 35.79 -6.70
CA ILE A 295 33.04 34.95 -5.51
C ILE A 295 33.37 33.51 -5.93
N TYR A 296 32.75 32.98 -6.98
CA TYR A 296 33.06 31.64 -7.49
C TYR A 296 34.49 31.55 -8.04
N ILE A 297 34.97 32.59 -8.73
CA ILE A 297 36.36 32.66 -9.22
C ILE A 297 37.35 32.84 -8.05
N ILE A 298 37.04 33.69 -7.06
CA ILE A 298 37.86 33.82 -5.84
C ILE A 298 37.93 32.48 -5.09
N PHE A 299 36.82 31.74 -5.00
CA PHE A 299 36.75 30.43 -4.34
C PHE A 299 37.56 29.35 -5.08
N LEU A 300 37.50 29.32 -6.43
CA LEU A 300 38.37 28.49 -7.27
C LEU A 300 39.86 28.85 -7.11
N PHE A 301 40.18 30.15 -6.96
CA PHE A 301 41.55 30.61 -6.74
C PHE A 301 42.10 30.15 -5.38
N PHE A 302 41.27 30.20 -4.33
CA PHE A 302 41.63 29.71 -2.98
C PHE A 302 41.82 28.19 -2.91
N LEU A 303 41.13 27.42 -3.75
CA LEU A 303 41.29 25.96 -3.79
C LEU A 303 42.60 25.49 -4.45
N ASN A 304 43.23 26.31 -5.30
CA ASN A 304 44.34 25.87 -6.16
C ASN A 304 45.70 26.55 -5.92
N LYS A 305 45.84 27.43 -4.92
CA LYS A 305 47.15 27.95 -4.49
C LYS A 305 47.39 27.87 -2.99
N ASN A 306 48.10 26.83 -2.58
CA ASN A 306 48.74 26.76 -1.27
C ASN A 306 50.26 26.56 -1.43
N LYS A 307 51.00 27.65 -1.72
CA LYS A 307 52.37 27.91 -1.22
C LYS A 307 53.04 29.24 -1.60
N TYR A 308 52.51 30.05 -2.53
CA TYR A 308 53.24 31.23 -3.05
C TYR A 308 52.65 32.62 -2.74
N PHE A 309 51.41 32.69 -2.22
CA PHE A 309 50.79 33.98 -1.83
C PHE A 309 50.79 34.26 -0.32
N SER A 310 51.06 33.25 0.52
CA SER A 310 51.21 33.44 1.97
C SER A 310 52.40 34.32 2.35
N ASP A 311 53.46 34.32 1.53
CA ASP A 311 54.73 34.96 1.87
C ASP A 311 54.86 36.43 1.38
N LYS A 312 53.98 36.88 0.47
CA LYS A 312 53.89 38.31 0.08
C LYS A 312 52.79 39.08 0.82
N ALA A 313 51.73 38.41 1.29
CA ALA A 313 50.73 39.05 2.16
C ALA A 313 51.26 39.28 3.59
N ALA A 314 52.20 38.45 4.06
CA ALA A 314 52.83 38.58 5.38
C ALA A 314 53.99 39.60 5.44
N GLN A 315 54.23 40.39 4.37
CA GLN A 315 55.40 41.26 4.26
C GLN A 315 55.08 42.75 3.96
N LYS A 316 53.83 43.17 4.21
CA LYS A 316 53.43 44.59 4.11
C LYS A 316 52.80 45.21 5.36
N ASP A 317 52.48 44.42 6.38
CA ASP A 317 51.92 44.88 7.66
C ASP A 317 52.85 44.57 8.84
N THR A 318 54.04 45.20 8.88
CA THR A 318 54.80 45.37 10.15
C THR A 318 55.82 46.53 10.14
N GLU A 319 55.33 47.73 9.87
CA GLU A 319 55.87 49.01 10.39
C GLU A 319 54.64 49.91 10.66
N GLU A 320 54.31 50.38 11.86
CA GLU A 320 54.87 50.20 13.21
C GLU A 320 53.72 49.83 14.20
N LYS A 321 53.84 49.61 15.53
CA LYS A 321 54.94 49.72 16.51
C LYS A 321 54.70 48.76 17.70
N GLU A 322 55.46 48.91 18.78
CA GLU A 322 55.39 48.11 20.02
C GLU A 322 54.24 48.51 20.97
N GLY A 323 53.76 47.56 21.81
CA GLY A 323 52.74 47.84 22.82
C GLY A 323 52.27 46.66 23.70
N SER A 324 53.20 46.04 24.45
CA SER A 324 53.00 45.28 25.73
C SER A 324 51.55 44.88 26.15
N GLY A 325 51.20 43.60 26.42
CA GLY A 325 51.98 42.36 26.49
C GLY A 325 51.27 41.24 27.30
N THR A 326 51.93 40.08 27.46
CA THR A 326 51.61 38.95 28.43
C THR A 326 50.27 38.18 28.27
N VAL A 327 50.14 36.84 28.41
CA VAL A 327 51.03 35.71 28.82
C VAL A 327 50.66 34.40 28.07
N SER A 328 51.70 33.62 27.67
CA SER A 328 51.88 32.15 27.58
C SER A 328 50.68 31.16 27.55
N LEU A 329 50.73 30.01 26.84
CA LEU A 329 51.71 28.92 27.03
C LEU A 329 51.93 28.01 25.80
N LYS A 330 53.10 27.35 25.77
CA LYS A 330 53.63 26.46 24.71
C LYS A 330 53.36 24.98 24.99
N ILE A 331 53.17 24.16 23.94
CA ILE A 331 53.65 22.75 23.93
C ILE A 331 54.43 22.48 22.63
N LYS A 332 55.48 21.65 22.72
CA LYS A 332 56.55 21.48 21.72
C LYS A 332 56.27 20.35 20.71
N LYS A 333 56.75 20.55 19.48
CA LYS A 333 57.04 19.49 18.48
C LYS A 333 58.08 18.49 19.01
N LYS A 334 58.02 17.24 18.49
CA LYS A 334 59.19 16.63 17.84
C LYS A 334 58.77 15.59 16.79
N ALA A 335 59.60 15.44 15.77
CA ALA A 335 59.39 14.57 14.61
C ALA A 335 60.53 13.54 14.49
N GLY A 336 60.34 12.52 13.66
CA GLY A 336 61.38 11.58 13.23
C GLY A 336 60.81 10.55 12.25
N GLY A 337 61.40 10.43 11.06
CA GLY A 337 61.13 9.39 10.06
C GLY A 337 62.44 8.72 9.62
N ILE A 338 62.43 8.06 8.43
CA ILE A 338 63.45 7.17 7.80
C ILE A 338 63.04 5.68 7.91
N SER A 339 63.09 4.81 6.88
CA SER A 339 63.12 4.96 5.40
C SER A 339 62.89 3.58 4.72
N SER A 340 62.48 3.56 3.43
CA SER A 340 62.78 2.54 2.37
C SER A 340 62.48 1.03 2.62
N GLU A 341 62.06 0.18 1.67
CA GLU A 341 62.39 0.12 0.24
C GLU A 341 61.44 -0.79 -0.59
N SER A 342 61.20 -0.43 -1.87
CA SER A 342 60.92 -1.25 -3.07
C SER A 342 59.91 -2.44 -3.17
N VAL A 343 59.18 -2.41 -4.31
CA VAL A 343 58.72 -3.51 -5.24
C VAL A 343 57.19 -3.60 -5.49
N LYS A 344 56.87 -3.94 -6.75
CA LYS A 344 55.57 -3.82 -7.46
C LYS A 344 54.60 -5.02 -7.28
N VAL A 345 53.39 -4.82 -7.79
CA VAL A 345 52.40 -5.77 -8.39
C VAL A 345 51.12 -6.05 -7.58
N GLN A 346 49.98 -5.85 -8.25
CA GLN A 346 48.57 -6.11 -7.88
C GLN A 346 48.20 -7.62 -7.98
N PRO A 347 46.94 -8.06 -7.74
CA PRO A 347 45.90 -7.62 -6.78
C PRO A 347 45.25 -8.80 -6.01
N THR A 348 44.75 -8.61 -4.78
CA THR A 348 43.97 -9.66 -4.08
C THR A 348 42.80 -9.17 -3.20
N SER A 349 41.59 -9.58 -3.60
CA SER A 349 40.51 -10.19 -2.80
C SER A 349 39.92 -9.53 -1.53
N LYS A 350 38.58 -9.46 -1.54
CA LYS A 350 37.62 -9.84 -0.47
C LYS A 350 38.13 -9.82 0.98
N TRP A 351 37.53 -8.96 1.81
CA TRP A 351 37.55 -9.11 3.27
C TRP A 351 36.16 -9.43 3.82
N TYR A 352 36.11 -10.47 4.64
CA TYR A 352 34.91 -10.97 5.33
C TYR A 352 34.48 -10.03 6.45
N VAL A 353 33.16 -9.84 6.63
CA VAL A 353 32.59 -9.38 7.90
C VAL A 353 32.37 -10.59 8.81
N LYS A 354 32.78 -10.45 10.08
CA LYS A 354 32.89 -11.55 11.05
C LYS A 354 31.61 -11.68 11.88
N THR A 355 31.00 -12.85 11.90
CA THR A 355 29.81 -13.16 12.69
C THR A 355 30.13 -13.41 14.18
N SER A 356 29.25 -12.95 15.07
CA SER A 356 29.15 -13.43 16.46
C SER A 356 27.81 -12.99 17.07
N GLY A 357 26.85 -13.91 17.19
CA GLY A 357 25.50 -13.61 17.70
C GLY A 357 24.51 -14.74 17.40
N ARG A 358 24.77 -15.93 17.94
CA ARG A 358 24.06 -17.17 17.61
C ARG A 358 22.64 -17.17 18.20
N PHE A 359 21.63 -16.90 17.37
CA PHE A 359 20.25 -17.30 17.58
C PHE A 359 19.89 -18.42 16.59
N GLU A 360 19.05 -19.35 17.01
CA GLU A 360 18.79 -20.59 16.28
C GLU A 360 17.83 -20.38 15.10
N ASP A 361 18.38 -20.40 13.88
CA ASP A 361 17.59 -20.51 12.66
C ASP A 361 17.00 -21.92 12.54
N ILE A 362 15.76 -22.08 13.00
CA ILE A 362 14.89 -23.20 12.61
C ILE A 362 14.19 -22.79 11.31
N SER A 363 14.39 -23.59 10.26
CA SER A 363 13.94 -23.37 8.87
C SER A 363 12.50 -22.83 8.75
N GLU A 364 12.34 -21.61 8.25
CA GLU A 364 11.04 -20.99 7.93
C GLU A 364 10.46 -21.53 6.60
N SER A 365 10.15 -22.83 6.54
CA SER A 365 9.34 -23.41 5.46
C SER A 365 7.85 -23.16 5.73
N SER A 366 7.35 -22.00 5.31
CA SER A 366 5.93 -21.69 5.28
C SER A 366 5.55 -21.15 3.91
N SER A 367 4.60 -21.82 3.25
CA SER A 367 4.01 -21.45 1.97
C SER A 367 3.07 -20.25 2.12
N GLU A 368 3.62 -19.09 2.50
CA GLU A 368 3.00 -17.80 2.23
C GLU A 368 3.14 -17.56 0.72
N THR A 369 2.03 -17.33 0.00
CA THR A 369 2.07 -17.05 -1.46
C THR A 369 2.86 -15.77 -1.73
N GLU A 370 3.70 -15.80 -2.76
CA GLU A 370 4.52 -14.66 -3.23
C GLU A 370 3.66 -13.66 -4.02
N GLU A 371 2.59 -13.18 -3.41
CA GLU A 371 1.82 -12.05 -3.92
C GLU A 371 2.60 -10.76 -3.64
N ASP A 372 2.81 -9.98 -4.70
CA ASP A 372 3.55 -8.72 -4.76
C ASP A 372 5.11 -8.82 -4.83
N GLU A 373 5.70 -9.96 -5.23
CA GLU A 373 7.10 -9.97 -5.76
C GLU A 373 7.14 -9.52 -7.24
N GLU A 374 6.85 -8.23 -7.47
CA GLU A 374 7.32 -7.56 -8.68
C GLU A 374 8.86 -7.65 -8.71
N GLN A 375 9.41 -8.34 -9.72
CA GLN A 375 10.86 -8.40 -9.88
C GLN A 375 11.43 -6.98 -9.92
N PRO A 376 12.55 -6.69 -9.22
CA PRO A 376 13.17 -5.38 -9.30
C PRO A 376 13.64 -5.17 -10.73
N VAL A 377 12.88 -4.39 -11.49
CA VAL A 377 13.20 -4.02 -12.87
C VAL A 377 14.55 -3.32 -12.83
N ARG A 378 15.58 -4.00 -13.33
CA ARG A 378 16.88 -3.39 -13.62
C ARG A 378 16.68 -2.41 -14.78
N HIS A 379 16.22 -1.20 -14.47
CA HIS A 379 16.30 -0.12 -15.43
C HIS A 379 17.77 0.13 -15.76
N GLN A 380 18.08 0.03 -17.05
CA GLN A 380 19.33 0.57 -17.57
C GLN A 380 19.29 2.08 -17.39
N GLU A 381 20.36 2.64 -16.81
CA GLU A 381 20.57 4.08 -16.66
C GLU A 381 20.72 4.72 -18.04
N GLY A 382 19.59 5.06 -18.67
CA GLY A 382 19.54 5.81 -19.91
C GLY A 382 19.77 7.29 -19.63
N ASN A 383 20.85 7.86 -20.17
CA ASN A 383 21.09 9.30 -20.15
C ASN A 383 19.99 10.03 -20.95
N THR A 384 19.00 10.57 -20.24
CA THR A 384 18.03 11.56 -20.73
C THR A 384 18.00 12.73 -19.76
N ASP A 385 17.84 13.95 -20.28
CA ASP A 385 17.89 15.18 -19.49
C ASP A 385 16.89 15.16 -18.31
N LEU A 386 17.40 15.34 -17.09
CA LEU A 386 16.63 15.25 -15.86
C LEU A 386 15.62 16.41 -15.73
N PRO A 387 14.32 16.15 -15.51
CA PRO A 387 13.28 17.18 -15.45
C PRO A 387 13.49 18.26 -14.37
N SER A 388 12.84 19.41 -14.54
CA SER A 388 12.89 20.56 -13.62
C SER A 388 12.55 20.21 -12.18
N GLU A 389 11.65 19.24 -11.99
CA GLU A 389 11.12 18.77 -10.71
C GLU A 389 12.19 18.04 -9.89
N TYR A 390 13.06 17.25 -10.56
CA TYR A 390 14.18 16.56 -9.94
C TYR A 390 15.15 17.56 -9.28
N TRP A 391 15.48 18.64 -10.00
CA TRP A 391 16.35 19.71 -9.52
C TRP A 391 15.69 20.57 -8.44
N GLY A 392 14.37 20.78 -8.53
CA GLY A 392 13.56 21.42 -7.47
C GLY A 392 13.64 20.66 -6.15
N ILE A 393 13.38 19.34 -6.19
CA ILE A 393 13.49 18.46 -5.02
C ILE A 393 14.92 18.42 -4.48
N GLN A 394 15.95 18.40 -5.35
CA GLN A 394 17.35 18.47 -4.91
C GLN A 394 17.67 19.77 -4.15
N LYS A 395 17.14 20.90 -4.60
CA LYS A 395 17.30 22.18 -3.92
C LYS A 395 16.63 22.16 -2.55
N LEU A 396 15.40 21.65 -2.44
CA LEU A 396 14.69 21.52 -1.16
C LEU A 396 15.36 20.55 -0.18
N ALA A 397 15.90 19.42 -0.67
CA ALA A 397 16.63 18.46 0.15
C ALA A 397 17.88 19.06 0.84
N LYS A 398 18.50 20.11 0.27
CA LYS A 398 19.58 20.86 0.94
C LYS A 398 19.07 21.69 2.12
N TYR A 399 17.88 22.30 2.02
CA TYR A 399 17.27 23.04 3.12
C TYR A 399 16.80 22.11 4.26
N LEU A 400 16.31 20.91 3.95
CA LEU A 400 15.99 19.88 4.96
C LEU A 400 17.23 19.44 5.76
N LYS A 401 18.42 19.45 5.16
CA LYS A 401 19.70 19.18 5.83
C LYS A 401 20.25 20.41 6.61
N GLY A 402 19.60 21.57 6.51
CA GLY A 402 20.09 22.87 7.02
C GLY A 402 19.86 23.13 8.52
N GLY A 403 19.15 22.26 9.24
CA GLY A 403 19.07 22.28 10.71
C GLY A 403 18.22 23.40 11.35
N ASN A 404 17.51 24.22 10.57
CA ASN A 404 16.56 25.20 11.08
C ASN A 404 15.12 24.63 11.02
N PRO A 405 14.36 24.57 12.13
CA PRO A 405 13.03 23.95 12.18
C PRO A 405 12.04 24.63 11.22
N THR A 406 11.95 25.96 11.26
CA THR A 406 11.07 26.76 10.38
C THR A 406 11.42 26.57 8.90
N ALA A 407 12.71 26.59 8.55
CA ALA A 407 13.15 26.36 7.18
C ALA A 407 12.87 24.92 6.71
N THR A 408 13.00 23.94 7.61
CA THR A 408 12.68 22.53 7.35
C THR A 408 11.19 22.35 7.10
N VAL A 409 10.31 22.92 7.95
CA VAL A 409 8.86 22.88 7.75
C VAL A 409 8.44 23.56 6.43
N ILE A 410 9.01 24.71 6.09
CA ILE A 410 8.77 25.37 4.80
C ILE A 410 9.22 24.47 3.64
N ALA A 411 10.42 23.87 3.71
CA ALA A 411 10.92 22.97 2.67
C ALA A 411 10.10 21.68 2.54
N LEU A 412 9.58 21.12 3.64
CA LEU A 412 8.65 19.97 3.63
C LEU A 412 7.31 20.35 2.98
N CYS A 413 6.78 21.54 3.26
CA CYS A 413 5.57 22.04 2.60
C CYS A 413 5.81 22.22 1.09
N SER A 414 6.86 22.93 0.69
CA SER A 414 7.21 23.12 -0.73
C SER A 414 7.55 21.81 -1.46
N MET A 415 8.01 20.78 -0.75
CA MET A 415 8.25 19.46 -1.36
C MET A 415 6.95 18.71 -1.67
N ARG A 416 5.88 18.96 -0.91
CA ARG A 416 4.53 18.42 -1.17
C ARG A 416 3.78 19.15 -2.29
N ASP A 417 4.23 20.33 -2.69
CA ASP A 417 3.68 21.04 -3.85
C ASP A 417 4.12 20.42 -5.19
N PHE A 418 5.13 19.53 -5.18
CA PHE A 418 5.48 18.68 -6.32
C PHE A 418 4.60 17.44 -6.39
N ASN A 419 4.42 16.89 -7.59
CA ASN A 419 3.68 15.64 -7.77
C ASN A 419 4.51 14.43 -7.30
N LEU A 420 4.40 14.09 -6.01
CA LEU A 420 5.11 12.98 -5.36
C LEU A 420 4.66 11.58 -5.85
N ALA A 421 3.58 11.48 -6.64
CA ALA A 421 3.19 10.24 -7.31
C ALA A 421 4.00 9.98 -8.59
N GLN A 422 4.68 10.99 -9.15
CA GLN A 422 5.54 10.80 -10.33
C GLN A 422 6.84 10.09 -9.94
N GLU A 423 7.23 9.12 -10.77
CA GLU A 423 8.45 8.33 -10.59
C GLU A 423 9.71 9.21 -10.58
N THR A 424 9.77 10.26 -11.40
CA THR A 424 10.89 11.23 -11.42
C THR A 424 11.10 11.92 -10.08
N CYS A 425 10.03 12.29 -9.37
CA CYS A 425 10.07 12.88 -8.03
C CYS A 425 10.49 11.85 -6.98
N GLN A 426 10.00 10.62 -7.10
CA GLN A 426 10.33 9.49 -6.22
C GLN A 426 11.81 9.08 -6.33
N LEU A 427 12.33 9.02 -7.57
CA LEU A 427 13.74 8.81 -7.87
C LEU A 427 14.61 9.93 -7.28
N ALA A 428 14.22 11.20 -7.46
CA ALA A 428 14.91 12.33 -6.83
C ALA A 428 15.04 12.15 -5.30
N ILE A 429 13.93 11.87 -4.61
CA ILE A 429 13.93 11.71 -3.14
C ILE A 429 14.84 10.55 -2.69
N ARG A 430 14.90 9.46 -3.47
CA ARG A 430 15.78 8.32 -3.22
C ARG A 430 17.25 8.66 -3.47
N ASP A 431 17.58 9.09 -4.68
CA ASP A 431 18.96 9.18 -5.20
C ASP A 431 19.75 10.34 -4.56
N ILE A 432 19.06 11.34 -4.03
CA ILE A 432 19.66 12.51 -3.34
C ILE A 432 19.91 12.20 -1.84
N GLY A 433 19.54 10.99 -1.38
CA GLY A 433 19.54 10.61 0.04
C GLY A 433 18.54 11.42 0.86
N CYS A 434 17.46 11.91 0.24
CA CYS A 434 16.43 12.67 0.96
C CYS A 434 15.56 11.74 1.80
N LEU A 435 15.41 10.47 1.41
CA LEU A 435 14.70 9.45 2.20
C LEU A 435 15.31 9.25 3.59
N GLU A 436 16.65 9.23 3.70
CA GLU A 436 17.36 9.17 4.98
C GLU A 436 17.06 10.41 5.85
N VAL A 437 17.05 11.60 5.25
CA VAL A 437 16.73 12.85 5.96
C VAL A 437 15.30 12.82 6.47
N LEU A 438 14.34 12.40 5.65
CA LEU A 438 12.94 12.27 6.05
C LEU A 438 12.80 11.30 7.23
N ILE A 439 13.46 10.15 7.20
CA ILE A 439 13.46 9.17 8.30
C ILE A 439 14.13 9.74 9.56
N ASN A 440 15.25 10.46 9.43
CA ASN A 440 15.92 11.11 10.56
C ASN A 440 15.06 12.23 11.19
N LEU A 441 14.30 12.98 10.38
CA LEU A 441 13.33 13.97 10.87
C LEU A 441 12.21 13.35 11.73
N LEU A 442 11.93 12.05 11.58
CA LEU A 442 10.95 11.35 12.42
C LEU A 442 11.42 11.18 13.88
N ASP A 443 12.73 11.10 14.14
CA ASP A 443 13.26 10.96 15.50
C ASP A 443 13.56 12.30 16.19
N THR A 444 13.21 13.42 15.56
CA THR A 444 13.29 14.77 16.16
C THR A 444 12.16 15.02 17.16
N GLU A 445 12.35 15.98 18.07
CA GLU A 445 11.32 16.38 19.04
C GLU A 445 10.24 17.30 18.45
N GLU A 446 10.45 17.83 17.24
CA GLU A 446 9.52 18.80 16.64
C GLU A 446 8.39 18.11 15.86
N ILE A 447 7.21 18.08 16.47
CA ILE A 447 5.96 17.53 15.91
C ILE A 447 5.68 18.04 14.49
N LYS A 448 5.94 19.31 14.17
CA LYS A 448 5.68 19.90 12.85
C LYS A 448 6.60 19.29 11.76
N CYS A 449 7.87 19.03 12.07
CA CYS A 449 8.80 18.33 11.17
C CYS A 449 8.43 16.85 11.01
N GLN A 450 8.08 16.17 12.11
CA GLN A 450 7.62 14.77 12.05
C GLN A 450 6.35 14.62 11.17
N ILE A 451 5.35 15.48 11.34
CA ILE A 451 4.11 15.49 10.53
C ILE A 451 4.42 15.78 9.06
N GLY A 452 5.27 16.77 8.77
CA GLY A 452 5.65 17.10 7.40
C GLY A 452 6.38 15.94 6.70
N SER A 453 7.31 15.29 7.40
CA SER A 453 8.02 14.12 6.90
C SER A 453 7.10 12.93 6.66
N LEU A 454 6.22 12.57 7.62
CA LEU A 454 5.29 11.45 7.45
C LEU A 454 4.29 11.68 6.31
N LYS A 455 3.87 12.91 6.03
CA LYS A 455 3.00 13.20 4.87
C LYS A 455 3.69 12.85 3.54
N ILE A 456 4.95 13.22 3.38
CA ILE A 456 5.76 12.87 2.21
C ILE A 456 5.98 11.35 2.15
N LEU A 457 6.42 10.74 3.27
CA LEU A 457 6.67 9.29 3.35
C LEU A 457 5.41 8.45 3.07
N LYS A 458 4.22 8.88 3.51
CA LYS A 458 2.93 8.26 3.19
C LYS A 458 2.71 8.18 1.68
N GLU A 459 2.94 9.27 0.95
CA GLU A 459 2.69 9.35 -0.48
C GLU A 459 3.69 8.49 -1.28
N ILE A 460 5.00 8.64 -1.01
CA ILE A 460 6.04 7.91 -1.75
C ILE A 460 6.15 6.42 -1.37
N SER A 461 5.68 6.01 -0.19
CA SER A 461 5.64 4.59 0.24
C SER A 461 4.65 3.72 -0.54
N GLN A 462 3.91 4.31 -1.49
CA GLN A 462 3.18 3.52 -2.49
C GLN A 462 4.12 2.81 -3.47
N ASN A 463 5.35 3.29 -3.70
CA ASN A 463 6.32 2.66 -4.60
C ASN A 463 7.06 1.48 -3.94
N THR A 464 7.09 0.31 -4.61
CA THR A 464 7.70 -0.93 -4.12
C THR A 464 9.19 -0.77 -3.73
N LEU A 465 9.99 -0.03 -4.51
CA LEU A 465 11.41 0.20 -4.21
C LEU A 465 11.61 1.07 -2.96
N ILE A 466 10.76 2.08 -2.78
CA ILE A 466 10.84 2.98 -1.63
C ILE A 466 10.42 2.27 -0.33
N ARG A 467 9.45 1.35 -0.38
CA ARG A 467 9.08 0.51 0.79
C ARG A 467 10.26 -0.29 1.33
N HIS A 468 11.06 -0.88 0.44
CA HIS A 468 12.28 -1.61 0.82
C HIS A 468 13.30 -0.67 1.47
N ALA A 469 13.62 0.45 0.80
CA ALA A 469 14.55 1.45 1.33
C ALA A 469 14.13 2.02 2.70
N ILE A 470 12.83 2.27 2.94
CA ILE A 470 12.33 2.72 4.27
C ILE A 470 12.57 1.65 5.34
N ALA A 471 12.40 0.36 5.01
CA ALA A 471 12.61 -0.73 5.96
C ALA A 471 14.11 -0.97 6.25
N ASP A 472 14.95 -0.88 5.22
CA ASP A 472 16.41 -1.07 5.34
C ASP A 472 17.08 0.08 6.10
N LEU A 473 16.59 1.32 5.92
CA LEU A 473 17.00 2.50 6.70
C LEU A 473 16.40 2.54 8.12
N GLY A 474 15.65 1.51 8.55
CA GLY A 474 15.12 1.42 9.92
C GLY A 474 13.94 2.36 10.24
N GLY A 475 13.29 2.93 9.22
CA GLY A 475 12.18 3.88 9.41
C GLY A 475 10.96 3.27 10.12
N LEU A 476 10.70 1.98 9.91
CA LEU A 476 9.58 1.26 10.56
C LEU A 476 9.69 1.26 12.09
N GLN A 477 10.91 1.18 12.63
CA GLN A 477 11.19 1.18 14.07
C GLN A 477 10.79 2.52 14.69
N ILE A 478 11.14 3.62 14.01
CA ILE A 478 10.81 4.99 14.43
C ILE A 478 9.31 5.23 14.30
N MET A 479 8.67 4.80 13.22
CA MET A 479 7.20 4.89 13.08
C MET A 479 6.46 4.10 14.18
N VAL A 480 6.96 2.91 14.56
CA VAL A 480 6.38 2.13 15.67
C VAL A 480 6.58 2.80 17.04
N LYS A 481 7.65 3.58 17.23
CA LYS A 481 7.86 4.47 18.40
C LYS A 481 6.88 5.65 18.39
N ILE A 482 6.63 6.27 17.23
CA ILE A 482 5.68 7.39 17.06
C ILE A 482 4.23 6.99 17.42
N LEU A 483 3.84 5.72 17.27
CA LEU A 483 2.51 5.24 17.71
C LEU A 483 2.24 5.43 19.22
N ASP A 484 3.27 5.65 20.06
CA ASP A 484 3.10 5.95 21.49
C ASP A 484 2.80 7.42 21.80
N SER A 485 2.97 8.34 20.83
CA SER A 485 2.87 9.80 21.01
C SER A 485 1.50 10.23 21.62
N PRO A 486 1.35 11.44 22.18
CA PRO A 486 0.03 11.94 22.55
C PRO A 486 -0.78 12.37 21.31
N ASP A 487 -0.11 12.95 20.32
CA ASP A 487 -0.72 13.56 19.14
C ASP A 487 -1.54 12.59 18.29
N LYS A 488 -2.66 13.07 17.75
CA LYS A 488 -3.60 12.26 16.95
C LYS A 488 -3.14 12.15 15.49
N ASP A 489 -2.64 13.24 14.92
CA ASP A 489 -2.33 13.33 13.49
C ASP A 489 -1.04 12.56 13.16
N LEU A 490 -0.04 12.60 14.05
CA LEU A 490 1.16 11.77 14.02
C LEU A 490 0.83 10.27 14.02
N LYS A 491 -0.12 9.82 14.85
CA LYS A 491 -0.53 8.41 14.89
C LYS A 491 -1.18 7.96 13.59
N CYS A 492 -2.11 8.76 13.04
CA CYS A 492 -2.75 8.46 11.76
C CYS A 492 -1.69 8.26 10.67
N LEU A 493 -0.82 9.25 10.51
CA LEU A 493 0.20 9.25 9.45
C LEU A 493 1.23 8.12 9.64
N ALA A 494 1.64 7.83 10.88
CA ALA A 494 2.54 6.72 11.17
C ALA A 494 1.88 5.36 10.89
N ALA A 495 0.63 5.15 11.30
CA ALA A 495 -0.10 3.92 11.04
C ALA A 495 -0.36 3.71 9.54
N GLU A 496 -0.76 4.76 8.81
CA GLU A 496 -1.01 4.70 7.36
C GLU A 496 0.29 4.45 6.57
N THR A 497 1.40 5.07 6.96
CA THR A 497 2.71 4.80 6.34
C THR A 497 3.19 3.37 6.66
N ILE A 498 2.99 2.88 7.89
CA ILE A 498 3.24 1.48 8.26
C ILE A 498 2.39 0.54 7.39
N ALA A 499 1.13 0.87 7.11
CA ALA A 499 0.27 0.03 6.25
C ALA A 499 0.82 -0.09 4.82
N ASN A 500 1.24 1.02 4.22
CA ASN A 500 1.86 1.03 2.89
C ASN A 500 3.15 0.20 2.85
N VAL A 501 4.03 0.38 3.85
CA VAL A 501 5.32 -0.34 3.91
C VAL A 501 5.14 -1.83 4.28
N ALA A 502 4.14 -2.19 5.10
CA ALA A 502 3.89 -3.58 5.54
C ALA A 502 3.33 -4.52 4.44
N ARG A 503 3.26 -4.08 3.18
CA ARG A 503 2.82 -4.92 2.05
C ARG A 503 3.80 -6.06 1.70
N PHE A 504 5.07 -6.00 2.11
CA PHE A 504 6.06 -7.07 1.91
C PHE A 504 6.55 -7.74 3.22
N LYS A 505 7.17 -8.92 3.09
CA LYS A 505 7.42 -9.87 4.21
C LYS A 505 8.39 -9.34 5.28
N GLN A 506 9.49 -8.70 4.90
CA GLN A 506 10.48 -8.16 5.84
C GLN A 506 9.88 -7.04 6.70
N ALA A 507 9.15 -6.10 6.11
CA ALA A 507 8.45 -5.05 6.86
C ALA A 507 7.46 -5.62 7.89
N ARG A 508 6.65 -6.62 7.51
CA ARG A 508 5.74 -7.34 8.44
C ARG A 508 6.48 -7.95 9.63
N ARG A 509 7.68 -8.51 9.43
CA ARG A 509 8.54 -9.05 10.49
C ARG A 509 9.05 -7.95 11.41
N THR A 510 9.55 -6.83 10.86
CA THR A 510 10.05 -5.69 11.64
C THR A 510 8.98 -5.07 12.53
N VAL A 511 7.76 -4.84 12.00
CA VAL A 511 6.63 -4.29 12.78
C VAL A 511 6.24 -5.22 13.94
N ARG A 512 6.24 -6.54 13.73
CA ARG A 512 5.99 -7.53 14.80
C ARG A 512 7.09 -7.50 15.87
N GLN A 513 8.36 -7.52 15.47
CA GLN A 513 9.50 -7.58 16.40
C GLN A 513 9.57 -6.36 17.33
N HIS A 514 9.23 -5.17 16.84
CA HIS A 514 9.21 -3.93 17.62
C HIS A 514 7.89 -3.70 18.38
N GLY A 515 7.00 -4.71 18.42
CA GLY A 515 5.75 -4.66 19.18
C GLY A 515 4.66 -3.77 18.57
N GLY A 516 4.81 -3.34 17.31
CA GLY A 516 3.87 -2.44 16.63
C GLY A 516 2.44 -2.97 16.60
N ILE A 517 2.26 -4.28 16.37
CA ILE A 517 0.94 -4.94 16.42
C ILE A 517 0.26 -4.75 17.80
N LYS A 518 1.02 -4.87 18.90
CA LYS A 518 0.48 -4.66 20.25
C LYS A 518 0.07 -3.21 20.46
N LYS A 519 0.85 -2.23 19.97
CA LYS A 519 0.52 -0.80 20.07
C LYS A 519 -0.73 -0.44 19.24
N LEU A 520 -0.81 -0.95 18.01
CA LEU A 520 -1.97 -0.80 17.14
C LEU A 520 -3.25 -1.35 17.79
N VAL A 521 -3.22 -2.52 18.43
CA VAL A 521 -4.41 -3.04 19.11
C VAL A 521 -4.70 -2.33 20.44
N SER A 522 -3.71 -2.16 21.32
CA SER A 522 -3.94 -1.75 22.72
C SER A 522 -4.25 -0.27 22.94
N ARG A 523 -3.93 0.62 21.99
CA ARG A 523 -4.22 2.06 22.11
C ARG A 523 -5.50 2.47 21.38
N HIS A 524 -5.93 1.70 20.39
CA HIS A 524 -7.21 1.91 19.71
C HIS A 524 -8.40 1.29 20.47
N SER A 525 -8.15 0.48 21.51
CA SER A 525 -9.20 -0.09 22.36
C SER A 525 -10.02 0.97 23.12
N ASN A 526 -9.50 2.18 23.36
CA ASN A 526 -10.16 3.15 24.24
C ASN A 526 -10.84 4.32 23.52
N LEU A 527 -10.77 4.39 22.17
CA LEU A 527 -11.15 5.57 21.40
C LEU A 527 -12.58 5.56 20.83
N TYR A 528 -13.38 4.49 21.01
CA TYR A 528 -14.73 4.42 20.44
C TYR A 528 -15.74 3.69 21.35
N PRO A 529 -16.62 4.44 22.05
CA PRO A 529 -17.85 3.89 22.62
C PRO A 529 -18.84 3.60 21.49
N CYS A 530 -19.23 2.34 21.32
CA CYS A 530 -20.20 1.93 20.30
C CYS A 530 -21.65 2.27 20.67
N HIS A 531 -22.00 3.56 20.67
CA HIS A 531 -23.38 4.02 20.51
C HIS A 531 -23.34 5.46 20.01
N MET A 532 -23.77 5.73 18.77
CA MET A 532 -24.43 6.97 18.34
C MET A 532 -24.79 6.87 16.85
N HIS A 533 -26.08 6.67 16.53
CA HIS A 533 -26.64 7.06 15.23
C HIS A 533 -26.77 8.59 15.25
N ILE A 534 -25.76 9.31 14.73
CA ILE A 534 -25.82 10.77 14.56
C ILE A 534 -25.48 11.10 13.10
N PRO A 535 -26.33 11.83 12.35
CA PRO A 535 -26.10 12.11 10.92
C PRO A 535 -24.92 13.04 10.61
N SER A 536 -24.37 13.73 11.60
CA SER A 536 -23.28 14.70 11.44
C SER A 536 -22.14 14.42 12.43
N LEU A 537 -20.96 14.10 11.90
CA LEU A 537 -19.72 14.00 12.68
C LEU A 537 -19.29 15.39 13.15
N THR A 538 -19.05 15.55 14.45
CA THR A 538 -18.29 16.72 14.93
C THR A 538 -16.82 16.62 14.48
N PRO A 539 -16.09 17.73 14.31
CA PRO A 539 -14.69 17.70 13.89
C PRO A 539 -13.77 16.86 14.79
N TYR A 540 -14.11 16.76 16.08
CA TYR A 540 -13.36 15.97 17.05
C TYR A 540 -13.56 14.45 16.84
N GLN A 541 -14.79 14.03 16.54
CA GLN A 541 -15.13 12.63 16.24
C GLN A 541 -14.53 12.19 14.91
N ALA A 542 -14.52 13.06 13.89
CA ALA A 542 -13.92 12.75 12.58
C ALA A 542 -12.43 12.37 12.68
N LYS A 543 -11.66 13.01 13.58
CA LYS A 543 -10.26 12.61 13.84
C LYS A 543 -10.16 11.21 14.48
N ASP A 544 -11.05 10.85 15.41
CA ASP A 544 -11.01 9.53 16.05
C ASP A 544 -11.47 8.39 15.11
N THR A 545 -12.41 8.68 14.21
CA THR A 545 -12.76 7.84 13.05
C THR A 545 -11.54 7.58 12.16
N GLU A 546 -10.75 8.62 11.85
CA GLU A 546 -9.58 8.51 10.99
C GLU A 546 -8.41 7.74 11.63
N ILE A 547 -8.19 7.90 12.96
CA ILE A 547 -7.24 7.07 13.72
C ILE A 547 -7.63 5.58 13.61
N ALA A 548 -8.91 5.26 13.82
CA ALA A 548 -9.41 3.89 13.70
C ALA A 548 -9.23 3.33 12.28
N ARG A 549 -9.49 4.14 11.24
CA ARG A 549 -9.25 3.77 9.82
C ARG A 549 -7.78 3.42 9.57
N CYS A 550 -6.86 4.30 9.95
CA CYS A 550 -5.43 4.10 9.72
C CYS A 550 -4.89 2.91 10.52
N GLY A 551 -5.34 2.74 11.77
CA GLY A 551 -5.00 1.58 12.60
C GLY A 551 -5.49 0.25 12.02
N ALA A 552 -6.72 0.21 11.50
CA ALA A 552 -7.27 -0.97 10.84
C ALA A 552 -6.54 -1.30 9.53
N LEU A 553 -6.19 -0.29 8.72
CA LEU A 553 -5.40 -0.46 7.49
C LEU A 553 -4.01 -1.05 7.78
N ALA A 554 -3.33 -0.57 8.83
CA ALA A 554 -2.05 -1.10 9.28
C ALA A 554 -2.16 -2.56 9.75
N LEU A 555 -3.23 -2.90 10.49
CA LEU A 555 -3.50 -4.26 10.93
C LEU A 555 -3.80 -5.20 9.74
N TRP A 556 -4.56 -4.74 8.74
CA TRP A 556 -4.84 -5.51 7.53
C TRP A 556 -3.55 -5.86 6.79
N SER A 557 -2.71 -4.87 6.48
CA SER A 557 -1.42 -5.11 5.81
C SER A 557 -0.49 -6.02 6.64
N CYS A 558 -0.51 -5.89 7.97
CA CYS A 558 0.22 -6.80 8.85
C CYS A 558 -0.34 -8.23 8.85
N SER A 559 -1.66 -8.40 8.69
CA SER A 559 -2.35 -9.69 8.83
C SER A 559 -2.07 -10.70 7.72
N LYS A 560 -1.51 -10.29 6.56
CA LYS A 560 -1.09 -11.20 5.49
C LYS A 560 -0.13 -12.31 5.96
N SER A 561 0.69 -12.09 7.01
CA SER A 561 1.63 -13.12 7.51
C SER A 561 1.09 -13.94 8.68
N LEU A 562 1.28 -15.27 8.65
CA LEU A 562 0.80 -16.22 9.66
C LEU A 562 1.27 -15.87 11.09
N LYS A 563 2.55 -15.53 11.25
CA LYS A 563 3.12 -15.14 12.56
C LYS A 563 2.60 -13.78 13.06
N ASN A 564 2.10 -12.93 12.16
CA ASN A 564 1.48 -11.66 12.51
C ASN A 564 0.01 -11.85 12.91
N LYS A 565 -0.73 -12.76 12.26
CA LYS A 565 -2.05 -13.21 12.73
C LYS A 565 -1.92 -13.61 14.21
N GLU A 566 -1.08 -14.57 14.56
CA GLU A 566 -0.92 -15.00 15.96
C GLU A 566 -0.58 -13.87 16.94
N ALA A 567 0.18 -12.85 16.52
CA ALA A 567 0.45 -11.66 17.32
C ALA A 567 -0.79 -10.76 17.50
N ILE A 568 -1.62 -10.57 16.47
CA ILE A 568 -2.91 -9.86 16.54
C ILE A 568 -3.85 -10.57 17.52
N ARG A 569 -3.93 -11.91 17.47
CA ARG A 569 -4.73 -12.71 18.41
C ARG A 569 -4.29 -12.49 19.86
N LYS A 570 -2.99 -12.66 20.14
CA LYS A 570 -2.40 -12.47 21.49
C LYS A 570 -2.52 -11.03 22.01
N ALA A 571 -2.60 -10.03 21.12
CA ALA A 571 -2.79 -8.64 21.50
C ALA A 571 -4.24 -8.27 21.85
N GLY A 572 -5.21 -9.17 21.64
CA GLY A 572 -6.64 -8.88 21.81
C GLY A 572 -7.30 -8.23 20.59
N GLY A 573 -6.74 -8.42 19.40
CA GLY A 573 -7.22 -7.78 18.17
C GLY A 573 -8.61 -8.24 17.73
N ILE A 574 -9.02 -9.47 18.08
CA ILE A 574 -10.30 -10.04 17.64
C ILE A 574 -11.50 -9.29 18.29
N PRO A 575 -11.59 -9.11 19.62
CA PRO A 575 -12.61 -8.25 20.23
C PRO A 575 -12.61 -6.80 19.71
N LEU A 576 -11.44 -6.25 19.36
CA LEU A 576 -11.35 -4.90 18.79
C LEU A 576 -12.00 -4.83 17.40
N LEU A 577 -11.70 -5.80 16.51
CA LEU A 577 -12.32 -5.92 15.19
C LEU A 577 -13.84 -6.18 15.32
N ALA A 578 -14.25 -7.04 16.26
CA ALA A 578 -15.67 -7.30 16.57
C ALA A 578 -16.45 -6.03 16.90
N ARG A 579 -15.81 -5.12 17.64
CA ARG A 579 -16.38 -3.84 18.03
C ARG A 579 -16.41 -2.84 16.86
N TRP A 580 -15.34 -2.77 16.07
CA TRP A 580 -15.29 -1.91 14.89
C TRP A 580 -16.25 -2.33 13.76
N LEU A 581 -16.58 -3.63 13.64
CA LEU A 581 -17.63 -4.10 12.74
C LEU A 581 -19.03 -3.52 13.02
N LYS A 582 -19.26 -2.95 14.20
CA LYS A 582 -20.53 -2.31 14.60
C LYS A 582 -20.59 -0.82 14.21
N CYS A 583 -19.55 -0.27 13.57
CA CYS A 583 -19.53 1.11 13.09
C CYS A 583 -20.24 1.23 11.73
N SER A 584 -20.98 2.31 11.49
CA SER A 584 -21.75 2.49 10.24
C SER A 584 -20.93 2.97 9.03
N HIS A 585 -19.65 3.32 9.20
CA HIS A 585 -18.83 3.94 8.15
C HIS A 585 -18.02 2.91 7.36
N ALA A 586 -18.34 2.76 6.08
CA ALA A 586 -17.67 1.82 5.17
C ALA A 586 -16.14 1.97 5.14
N ASN A 587 -15.63 3.21 5.21
CA ASN A 587 -14.18 3.49 5.22
C ASN A 587 -13.41 2.79 6.36
N ILE A 588 -14.04 2.54 7.51
CA ILE A 588 -13.44 1.74 8.60
C ILE A 588 -13.74 0.25 8.38
N LEU A 589 -14.97 -0.09 7.98
CA LEU A 589 -15.40 -1.47 7.81
C LEU A 589 -14.54 -2.21 6.77
N THR A 590 -14.18 -1.58 5.64
CA THR A 590 -13.42 -2.23 4.57
C THR A 590 -12.07 -2.77 5.05
N PRO A 591 -11.16 -2.00 5.69
CA PRO A 591 -9.94 -2.56 6.29
C PRO A 591 -10.17 -3.55 7.45
N VAL A 592 -11.24 -3.38 8.23
CA VAL A 592 -11.58 -4.30 9.34
C VAL A 592 -11.99 -5.67 8.80
N VAL A 593 -12.87 -5.70 7.81
CA VAL A 593 -13.30 -6.93 7.14
C VAL A 593 -12.15 -7.55 6.34
N GLY A 594 -11.31 -6.74 5.66
CA GLY A 594 -10.08 -7.23 5.03
C GLY A 594 -9.12 -7.91 6.02
N THR A 595 -8.96 -7.34 7.22
CA THR A 595 -8.18 -7.99 8.30
C THR A 595 -8.81 -9.32 8.73
N LEU A 596 -10.13 -9.38 8.84
CA LEU A 596 -10.86 -10.59 9.23
C LEU A 596 -10.81 -11.67 8.15
N GLN A 597 -10.93 -11.30 6.87
CA GLN A 597 -10.74 -12.17 5.71
C GLN A 597 -9.36 -12.84 5.78
N GLU A 598 -8.29 -12.08 6.01
CA GLU A 598 -6.95 -12.67 6.08
C GLU A 598 -6.73 -13.51 7.33
N CYS A 599 -7.34 -13.14 8.46
CA CYS A 599 -7.31 -13.97 9.65
C CYS A 599 -8.13 -15.26 9.52
N ALA A 600 -9.21 -15.27 8.74
CA ALA A 600 -10.13 -16.41 8.56
C ALA A 600 -9.53 -17.63 7.86
N SER A 601 -8.30 -17.54 7.31
CA SER A 601 -7.56 -18.73 6.84
C SER A 601 -7.25 -19.73 7.95
N GLU A 602 -7.17 -19.26 9.21
CA GLU A 602 -6.79 -20.08 10.35
C GLU A 602 -8.03 -20.63 11.09
N PRO A 603 -8.13 -21.95 11.33
CA PRO A 603 -9.29 -22.53 12.04
C PRO A 603 -9.54 -21.92 13.42
N SER A 604 -8.46 -21.58 14.14
CA SER A 604 -8.57 -20.96 15.48
C SER A 604 -9.13 -19.52 15.43
N TYR A 605 -9.03 -18.85 14.29
CA TYR A 605 -9.62 -17.55 14.05
C TYR A 605 -11.07 -17.64 13.62
N ARG A 606 -11.44 -18.61 12.78
CA ARG A 606 -12.84 -18.87 12.42
C ARG A 606 -13.69 -19.12 13.67
N LEU A 607 -13.17 -19.92 14.61
CA LEU A 607 -13.79 -20.12 15.92
C LEU A 607 -14.00 -18.80 16.68
N ALA A 608 -13.00 -17.92 16.70
CA ALA A 608 -13.07 -16.66 17.44
C ALA A 608 -14.01 -15.62 16.77
N ILE A 609 -14.01 -15.53 15.44
CA ILE A 609 -14.95 -14.73 14.62
C ILE A 609 -16.39 -15.18 14.90
N ARG A 610 -16.60 -16.49 15.04
CA ARG A 610 -17.88 -17.11 15.38
C ARG A 610 -18.32 -16.78 16.82
N THR A 611 -17.46 -16.97 17.82
CA THR A 611 -17.81 -16.73 19.23
C THR A 611 -18.10 -15.27 19.55
N GLU A 612 -17.48 -14.33 18.83
CA GLU A 612 -17.71 -12.88 18.98
C GLU A 612 -18.94 -12.37 18.20
N GLY A 613 -19.72 -13.26 17.56
CA GLY A 613 -20.94 -12.89 16.81
C GLY A 613 -20.67 -12.05 15.55
N MET A 614 -19.46 -12.12 14.98
CA MET A 614 -19.11 -11.25 13.84
C MET A 614 -19.84 -11.61 12.56
N ILE A 615 -20.24 -12.88 12.39
CA ILE A 615 -20.93 -13.39 11.19
C ILE A 615 -22.22 -12.59 10.90
N GLU A 616 -22.98 -12.22 11.94
CA GLU A 616 -24.17 -11.36 11.79
C GLU A 616 -23.83 -10.00 11.15
N ASN A 617 -22.73 -9.39 11.57
CA ASN A 617 -22.32 -8.07 11.07
C ASN A 617 -21.73 -8.15 9.65
N LEU A 618 -20.99 -9.22 9.34
CA LEU A 618 -20.54 -9.51 7.97
C LEU A 618 -21.74 -9.68 7.02
N VAL A 619 -22.76 -10.43 7.45
CA VAL A 619 -23.99 -10.64 6.68
C VAL A 619 -24.75 -9.33 6.45
N LYS A 620 -24.92 -8.49 7.48
CA LYS A 620 -25.57 -7.17 7.33
C LYS A 620 -24.85 -6.27 6.32
N ASN A 621 -23.51 -6.28 6.31
CA ASN A 621 -22.70 -5.45 5.44
C ASN A 621 -22.67 -5.90 3.96
N LEU A 622 -23.14 -7.13 3.63
CA LEU A 622 -23.38 -7.55 2.24
C LEU A 622 -24.45 -6.70 1.54
N SER A 623 -25.37 -6.11 2.30
CA SER A 623 -26.44 -5.23 1.77
C SER A 623 -26.04 -3.74 1.75
N SER A 624 -24.75 -3.42 1.91
CA SER A 624 -24.25 -2.04 1.82
C SER A 624 -24.16 -1.55 0.37
N GLU A 625 -24.06 -0.23 0.16
CA GLU A 625 -23.93 0.38 -1.18
C GLU A 625 -22.49 0.29 -1.75
N HIS A 626 -21.51 -0.15 -0.97
CA HIS A 626 -20.09 -0.12 -1.33
C HIS A 626 -19.57 -1.50 -1.79
N GLU A 627 -19.29 -1.65 -3.08
CA GLU A 627 -18.84 -2.92 -3.67
C GLU A 627 -17.57 -3.49 -3.03
N GLU A 628 -16.58 -2.66 -2.68
CA GLU A 628 -15.37 -3.14 -1.98
C GLU A 628 -15.69 -3.79 -0.63
N LEU A 629 -16.63 -3.21 0.13
CA LEU A 629 -17.06 -3.76 1.41
C LEU A 629 -17.84 -5.07 1.20
N GLN A 630 -18.74 -5.12 0.22
CA GLN A 630 -19.45 -6.34 -0.16
C GLN A 630 -18.48 -7.46 -0.53
N MET A 631 -17.45 -7.16 -1.34
CA MET A 631 -16.42 -8.10 -1.79
C MET A 631 -15.64 -8.68 -0.59
N HIS A 632 -15.15 -7.82 0.31
CA HIS A 632 -14.43 -8.29 1.50
C HIS A 632 -15.34 -9.07 2.45
N CYS A 633 -16.61 -8.67 2.61
CA CYS A 633 -17.60 -9.43 3.40
C CYS A 633 -17.85 -10.82 2.82
N ALA A 634 -18.04 -10.92 1.50
CA ALA A 634 -18.22 -12.20 0.80
C ALA A 634 -16.96 -13.08 0.93
N SER A 635 -15.76 -12.52 0.73
CA SER A 635 -14.50 -13.27 0.86
C SER A 635 -14.21 -13.72 2.31
N ALA A 636 -14.57 -12.91 3.31
CA ALA A 636 -14.51 -13.32 4.71
C ALA A 636 -15.50 -14.47 4.99
N ILE A 637 -16.71 -14.43 4.44
CA ILE A 637 -17.70 -15.52 4.54
C ILE A 637 -17.18 -16.79 3.83
N PHE A 638 -16.62 -16.67 2.62
CA PHE A 638 -16.01 -17.76 1.88
C PHE A 638 -14.95 -18.51 2.71
N LYS A 639 -14.00 -17.78 3.30
CA LYS A 639 -12.96 -18.36 4.17
C LYS A 639 -13.53 -18.92 5.48
N CYS A 640 -14.56 -18.31 6.07
CA CYS A 640 -15.19 -18.79 7.31
C CYS A 640 -16.14 -20.00 7.12
N ALA A 641 -16.74 -20.15 5.94
CA ALA A 641 -17.82 -21.12 5.65
C ALA A 641 -17.34 -22.57 5.45
N GLU A 642 -16.04 -22.85 5.59
CA GLU A 642 -15.52 -24.23 5.68
C GLU A 642 -16.06 -24.96 6.92
N ASP A 643 -16.31 -24.25 8.02
CA ASP A 643 -16.89 -24.81 9.24
C ASP A 643 -18.43 -24.90 9.15
N LYS A 644 -19.02 -26.04 9.54
CA LYS A 644 -20.47 -26.28 9.43
C LYS A 644 -21.31 -25.22 10.14
N GLU A 645 -20.98 -24.92 11.40
CA GLU A 645 -21.71 -23.93 12.21
C GLU A 645 -21.72 -22.54 11.56
N THR A 646 -20.66 -22.14 10.84
CA THR A 646 -20.64 -20.86 10.12
C THR A 646 -21.68 -20.85 8.99
N ARG A 647 -21.80 -21.96 8.25
CA ARG A 647 -22.81 -22.09 7.16
C ARG A 647 -24.23 -21.98 7.70
N ASP A 648 -24.46 -22.51 8.90
CA ASP A 648 -25.75 -22.42 9.58
C ASP A 648 -26.02 -21.00 10.10
N LEU A 649 -25.02 -20.31 10.67
CA LEU A 649 -25.14 -18.91 11.10
C LEU A 649 -25.40 -17.94 9.94
N VAL A 650 -24.70 -18.10 8.80
CA VAL A 650 -24.93 -17.27 7.60
C VAL A 650 -26.38 -17.41 7.11
N ARG A 651 -26.96 -18.61 7.18
CA ARG A 651 -28.38 -18.84 6.90
C ARG A 651 -29.29 -18.23 7.95
N GLN A 652 -29.03 -18.43 9.24
CA GLN A 652 -29.86 -17.91 10.34
C GLN A 652 -29.93 -16.38 10.34
N HIS A 653 -28.86 -15.70 9.97
CA HIS A 653 -28.83 -14.23 9.82
C HIS A 653 -29.32 -13.72 8.45
N GLY A 654 -29.81 -14.61 7.56
CA GLY A 654 -30.40 -14.24 6.27
C GLY A 654 -29.41 -13.93 5.14
N GLY A 655 -28.11 -14.23 5.30
CA GLY A 655 -27.05 -13.83 4.36
C GLY A 655 -27.05 -14.53 3.01
N LEU A 656 -27.80 -15.63 2.85
CA LEU A 656 -27.91 -16.34 1.58
C LEU A 656 -28.66 -15.52 0.52
N GLN A 657 -29.62 -14.67 0.92
CA GLN A 657 -30.38 -13.83 -0.01
C GLN A 657 -29.55 -12.66 -0.58
N PRO A 658 -28.82 -11.85 0.24
CA PRO A 658 -27.87 -10.87 -0.29
C PRO A 658 -26.84 -11.49 -1.25
N LEU A 659 -26.26 -12.65 -0.91
CA LEU A 659 -25.33 -13.34 -1.81
C LEU A 659 -25.97 -13.69 -3.16
N ALA A 660 -27.21 -14.19 -3.17
CA ALA A 660 -27.94 -14.51 -4.40
C ALA A 660 -28.27 -13.26 -5.24
N VAL A 661 -28.55 -12.12 -4.60
CA VAL A 661 -28.79 -10.83 -5.28
C VAL A 661 -27.50 -10.29 -5.90
N LEU A 662 -26.38 -10.37 -5.19
CA LEU A 662 -25.07 -9.87 -5.66
C LEU A 662 -24.53 -10.62 -6.89
N LEU A 663 -24.99 -11.85 -7.18
CA LEU A 663 -24.71 -12.54 -8.44
C LEU A 663 -25.18 -11.76 -9.69
N GLY A 664 -26.14 -10.85 -9.55
CA GLY A 664 -26.59 -9.99 -10.65
C GLY A 664 -25.56 -8.95 -11.10
N ASN A 665 -24.57 -8.62 -10.26
CA ASN A 665 -23.52 -7.65 -10.61
C ASN A 665 -22.39 -8.34 -11.40
N SER A 666 -22.60 -8.47 -12.71
CA SER A 666 -21.68 -9.16 -13.62
C SER A 666 -20.48 -8.32 -14.08
N GLU A 667 -20.45 -7.01 -13.79
CA GLU A 667 -19.38 -6.09 -14.20
C GLU A 667 -18.15 -6.25 -13.30
N ASN A 668 -18.34 -6.25 -11.97
CA ASN A 668 -17.24 -6.38 -11.01
C ASN A 668 -16.81 -7.85 -10.82
N LYS A 669 -15.77 -8.27 -11.57
CA LYS A 669 -15.26 -9.65 -11.54
C LYS A 669 -14.67 -10.08 -10.20
N GLN A 670 -14.09 -9.16 -9.42
CA GLN A 670 -13.51 -9.49 -8.11
C GLN A 670 -14.60 -9.70 -7.05
N LEU A 671 -15.63 -8.84 -7.04
CA LEU A 671 -16.83 -9.05 -6.24
C LEU A 671 -17.50 -10.39 -6.60
N LEU A 672 -17.64 -10.69 -7.91
CA LEU A 672 -18.24 -11.92 -8.37
C LEU A 672 -17.44 -13.17 -7.94
N ALA A 673 -16.11 -13.13 -7.97
CA ALA A 673 -15.26 -14.21 -7.46
C ALA A 673 -15.50 -14.46 -5.95
N ALA A 674 -15.55 -13.39 -5.14
CA ALA A 674 -15.78 -13.49 -3.71
C ALA A 674 -17.20 -14.01 -3.38
N VAL A 675 -18.23 -13.52 -4.08
CA VAL A 675 -19.64 -13.92 -3.88
C VAL A 675 -19.87 -15.37 -4.31
N THR A 676 -19.38 -15.76 -5.49
CA THR A 676 -19.51 -17.16 -5.97
C THR A 676 -18.75 -18.13 -5.07
N GLY A 677 -17.57 -17.75 -4.56
CA GLY A 677 -16.85 -18.53 -3.55
C GLY A 677 -17.65 -18.72 -2.26
N ALA A 678 -18.22 -17.63 -1.73
CA ALA A 678 -19.07 -17.68 -0.53
C ALA A 678 -20.28 -18.61 -0.73
N ILE A 679 -20.94 -18.52 -1.89
CA ILE A 679 -22.07 -19.39 -2.24
C ILE A 679 -21.62 -20.85 -2.34
N TRP A 680 -20.50 -21.15 -2.99
CA TRP A 680 -19.95 -22.51 -3.06
C TRP A 680 -19.74 -23.12 -1.67
N LYS A 681 -19.03 -22.43 -0.78
CA LYS A 681 -18.80 -22.97 0.57
C LYS A 681 -20.10 -23.07 1.36
N CYS A 682 -21.02 -22.11 1.25
CA CYS A 682 -22.35 -22.22 1.87
C CYS A 682 -23.18 -23.40 1.33
N ALA A 683 -23.05 -23.75 0.04
CA ALA A 683 -23.79 -24.82 -0.62
C ALA A 683 -23.37 -26.24 -0.18
N ILE A 684 -22.28 -26.41 0.56
CA ILE A 684 -21.90 -27.69 1.20
C ILE A 684 -22.96 -28.13 2.24
N SER A 685 -23.86 -27.25 2.69
CA SER A 685 -25.01 -27.60 3.53
C SER A 685 -26.29 -27.73 2.71
N GLY A 686 -26.94 -28.90 2.71
CA GLY A 686 -28.20 -29.13 1.99
C GLY A 686 -29.32 -28.15 2.37
N GLU A 687 -29.44 -27.78 3.65
CA GLU A 687 -30.39 -26.75 4.10
C GLU A 687 -30.14 -25.37 3.46
N ASN A 688 -28.88 -25.04 3.15
CA ASN A 688 -28.54 -23.81 2.45
C ASN A 688 -28.82 -23.93 0.95
N VAL A 689 -28.62 -25.12 0.36
CA VAL A 689 -28.96 -25.41 -1.05
C VAL A 689 -30.45 -25.23 -1.30
N SER A 690 -31.33 -25.71 -0.39
CA SER A 690 -32.78 -25.46 -0.48
C SER A 690 -33.11 -23.96 -0.45
N LYS A 691 -32.37 -23.14 0.32
CA LYS A 691 -32.55 -21.68 0.34
C LYS A 691 -32.00 -21.00 -0.91
N PHE A 692 -30.85 -21.43 -1.44
CA PHE A 692 -30.35 -20.94 -2.72
C PHE A 692 -31.30 -21.27 -3.88
N GLN A 693 -32.02 -22.39 -3.82
CA GLN A 693 -33.10 -22.71 -4.75
C GLN A 693 -34.30 -21.75 -4.61
N GLU A 694 -34.76 -21.45 -3.39
CA GLU A 694 -35.82 -20.44 -3.16
C GLU A 694 -35.45 -19.05 -3.75
N TYR A 695 -34.16 -18.68 -3.68
CA TYR A 695 -33.65 -17.41 -4.21
C TYR A 695 -33.22 -17.46 -5.69
N LYS A 696 -33.49 -18.56 -6.41
CA LYS A 696 -33.11 -18.79 -7.81
C LYS A 696 -31.61 -18.62 -8.12
N ALA A 697 -30.76 -18.84 -7.13
CA ALA A 697 -29.31 -18.67 -7.28
C ALA A 697 -28.72 -19.71 -8.25
N VAL A 698 -29.31 -20.90 -8.35
CA VAL A 698 -28.87 -21.96 -9.27
C VAL A 698 -29.05 -21.53 -10.73
N GLU A 699 -30.20 -20.93 -11.07
CA GLU A 699 -30.46 -20.39 -12.40
C GLU A 699 -29.48 -19.25 -12.76
N THR A 700 -29.21 -18.34 -11.83
CA THR A 700 -28.25 -17.24 -12.03
C THR A 700 -26.81 -17.78 -12.21
N LEU A 701 -26.40 -18.75 -11.40
CA LEU A 701 -25.08 -19.41 -11.55
C LEU A 701 -24.93 -20.11 -12.92
N VAL A 702 -25.99 -20.76 -13.42
CA VAL A 702 -25.98 -21.34 -14.78
C VAL A 702 -25.83 -20.27 -15.86
N GLY A 703 -26.49 -19.11 -15.71
CA GLY A 703 -26.33 -17.97 -16.62
C GLY A 703 -24.92 -17.37 -16.65
N LEU A 704 -24.10 -17.61 -15.61
CA LEU A 704 -22.72 -17.13 -15.47
C LEU A 704 -21.66 -18.18 -15.86
N LEU A 705 -22.05 -19.34 -16.43
CA LEU A 705 -21.10 -20.37 -16.88
C LEU A 705 -20.31 -20.00 -18.15
N THR A 706 -20.64 -18.89 -18.80
CA THR A 706 -19.99 -18.41 -20.03
C THR A 706 -19.35 -17.04 -19.82
N ASP A 707 -18.24 -16.80 -20.54
CA ASP A 707 -17.55 -15.51 -20.64
C ASP A 707 -17.11 -14.90 -19.30
N GLN A 708 -16.68 -15.75 -18.36
CA GLN A 708 -16.10 -15.37 -17.06
C GLN A 708 -14.63 -15.82 -16.96
N PRO A 709 -13.80 -15.16 -16.12
CA PRO A 709 -12.44 -15.60 -15.83
C PRO A 709 -12.42 -16.94 -15.06
N GLU A 710 -11.33 -17.69 -15.20
CA GLU A 710 -11.22 -19.07 -14.65
C GLU A 710 -11.46 -19.13 -13.13
N GLU A 711 -10.95 -18.17 -12.34
CA GLU A 711 -11.19 -18.09 -10.89
C GLU A 711 -12.70 -18.05 -10.54
N VAL A 712 -13.48 -17.27 -11.29
CA VAL A 712 -14.93 -17.18 -11.12
C VAL A 712 -15.60 -18.48 -11.55
N LEU A 713 -15.16 -19.09 -12.65
CA LEU A 713 -15.68 -20.38 -13.11
C LEU A 713 -15.42 -21.51 -12.12
N VAL A 714 -14.24 -21.56 -11.49
CA VAL A 714 -13.90 -22.55 -10.44
C VAL A 714 -14.94 -22.49 -9.32
N ASN A 715 -15.27 -21.29 -8.86
CA ASN A 715 -16.24 -21.07 -7.79
C ASN A 715 -17.69 -21.35 -8.21
N ILE A 716 -18.12 -20.90 -9.41
CA ILE A 716 -19.46 -21.17 -9.95
C ILE A 716 -19.69 -22.66 -10.11
N VAL A 717 -18.76 -23.37 -10.75
CA VAL A 717 -18.91 -24.81 -11.01
C VAL A 717 -18.78 -25.60 -9.71
N GLY A 718 -17.94 -25.15 -8.77
CA GLY A 718 -17.92 -25.68 -7.40
C GLY A 718 -19.28 -25.58 -6.72
N ALA A 719 -19.89 -24.40 -6.73
CA ALA A 719 -21.23 -24.18 -6.16
C ALA A 719 -22.30 -25.06 -6.83
N LEU A 720 -22.29 -25.14 -8.17
CA LEU A 720 -23.22 -26.00 -8.91
C LEU A 720 -23.00 -27.49 -8.59
N GLY A 721 -21.75 -27.95 -8.39
CA GLY A 721 -21.43 -29.33 -8.02
C GLY A 721 -21.98 -29.75 -6.65
N GLU A 722 -21.97 -28.84 -5.66
CA GLU A 722 -22.63 -29.06 -4.37
C GLU A 722 -24.16 -28.98 -4.51
N CYS A 723 -24.70 -27.98 -5.24
CA CYS A 723 -26.13 -27.88 -5.49
C CYS A 723 -26.70 -29.09 -6.24
N CYS A 724 -25.91 -29.72 -7.13
CA CYS A 724 -26.27 -30.95 -7.85
C CYS A 724 -26.41 -32.20 -6.96
N GLN A 725 -26.02 -32.16 -5.68
CA GLN A 725 -26.31 -33.29 -4.79
C GLN A 725 -27.83 -33.47 -4.61
N GLU A 726 -28.59 -32.37 -4.61
CA GLU A 726 -30.05 -32.36 -4.58
C GLU A 726 -30.66 -32.65 -5.99
N PRO A 727 -31.56 -33.63 -6.14
CA PRO A 727 -32.06 -34.06 -7.46
C PRO A 727 -32.90 -32.98 -8.16
N ILE A 728 -33.59 -32.12 -7.41
CA ILE A 728 -34.39 -31.02 -7.98
C ILE A 728 -33.49 -30.04 -8.74
N ASN A 729 -32.31 -29.72 -8.21
CA ASN A 729 -31.36 -28.80 -8.85
C ASN A 729 -30.75 -29.38 -10.12
N ARG A 730 -30.52 -30.70 -10.18
CA ARG A 730 -30.11 -31.39 -11.42
C ARG A 730 -31.12 -31.16 -12.56
N THR A 731 -32.41 -31.13 -12.23
CA THR A 731 -33.48 -30.81 -13.18
C THR A 731 -33.53 -29.32 -13.54
N ILE A 732 -33.28 -28.42 -12.58
CA ILE A 732 -33.20 -26.96 -12.83
C ILE A 732 -32.05 -26.65 -13.80
N ILE A 733 -30.84 -27.16 -13.51
CA ILE A 733 -29.63 -26.96 -14.33
C ILE A 733 -29.85 -27.47 -15.76
N ARG A 734 -30.53 -28.63 -15.94
CA ARG A 734 -30.94 -29.10 -17.27
C ARG A 734 -31.90 -28.13 -17.97
N LYS A 735 -32.97 -27.69 -17.28
CA LYS A 735 -33.98 -26.78 -17.85
C LYS A 735 -33.41 -25.42 -18.22
N CYS A 736 -32.42 -24.93 -17.48
CA CYS A 736 -31.70 -23.69 -17.77
C CYS A 736 -30.57 -23.85 -18.81
N GLY A 737 -30.36 -25.05 -19.37
CA GLY A 737 -29.34 -25.28 -20.39
C GLY A 737 -27.90 -25.26 -19.87
N GLY A 738 -27.67 -25.59 -18.60
CA GLY A 738 -26.34 -25.58 -17.97
C GLY A 738 -25.45 -26.80 -18.30
N ILE A 739 -26.03 -27.91 -18.77
CA ILE A 739 -25.26 -29.13 -19.10
C ILE A 739 -24.26 -28.89 -20.26
N PRO A 740 -24.63 -28.29 -21.42
CA PRO A 740 -23.67 -28.06 -22.49
C PRO A 740 -22.48 -27.16 -22.12
N PRO A 741 -22.64 -26.03 -21.39
CA PRO A 741 -21.51 -25.29 -20.83
C PRO A 741 -20.62 -26.14 -19.92
N LEU A 742 -21.19 -26.92 -18.99
CA LEU A 742 -20.41 -27.79 -18.11
C LEU A 742 -19.59 -28.84 -18.90
N VAL A 743 -20.18 -29.49 -19.90
CA VAL A 743 -19.46 -30.46 -20.75
C VAL A 743 -18.36 -29.77 -21.57
N LYS A 744 -18.60 -28.55 -22.08
CA LYS A 744 -17.58 -27.75 -22.78
C LYS A 744 -16.38 -27.44 -21.87
N LEU A 745 -16.59 -27.15 -20.59
CA LEU A 745 -15.50 -26.87 -19.64
C LEU A 745 -14.58 -28.08 -19.35
N LEU A 746 -14.99 -29.32 -19.69
CA LEU A 746 -14.11 -30.49 -19.60
C LEU A 746 -12.91 -30.44 -20.56
N THR A 747 -12.93 -29.55 -21.58
CA THR A 747 -11.79 -29.35 -22.49
C THR A 747 -10.81 -28.27 -22.02
N GLY A 748 -11.04 -27.69 -20.83
CA GLY A 748 -10.18 -26.64 -20.26
C GLY A 748 -8.81 -27.16 -19.79
N THR A 749 -7.90 -26.23 -19.48
CA THR A 749 -6.54 -26.53 -18.99
C THR A 749 -6.36 -26.28 -17.50
N ASP A 750 -7.19 -25.45 -16.86
CA ASP A 750 -7.09 -25.23 -15.42
C ASP A 750 -7.50 -26.47 -14.61
N GLN A 751 -6.64 -26.84 -13.66
CA GLN A 751 -6.78 -28.09 -12.93
C GLN A 751 -7.84 -28.01 -11.82
N ALA A 752 -7.98 -26.85 -11.17
CA ALA A 752 -8.99 -26.66 -10.13
C ALA A 752 -10.40 -26.67 -10.73
N LEU A 753 -10.57 -26.02 -11.88
CA LEU A 753 -11.78 -26.01 -12.68
C LEU A 753 -12.13 -27.42 -13.13
N LEU A 754 -11.19 -28.16 -13.72
CA LEU A 754 -11.43 -29.55 -14.14
C LEU A 754 -11.89 -30.46 -12.99
N VAL A 755 -11.32 -30.33 -11.78
CA VAL A 755 -11.78 -31.06 -10.59
C VAL A 755 -13.23 -30.73 -10.23
N ASN A 756 -13.63 -29.46 -10.32
CA ASN A 756 -15.01 -29.05 -10.02
C ASN A 756 -15.98 -29.43 -11.15
N VAL A 757 -15.61 -29.25 -12.42
CA VAL A 757 -16.43 -29.61 -13.60
C VAL A 757 -16.69 -31.11 -13.64
N THR A 758 -15.68 -31.95 -13.45
CA THR A 758 -15.85 -33.41 -13.41
C THR A 758 -16.83 -33.84 -12.31
N LYS A 759 -16.72 -33.26 -11.11
CA LYS A 759 -17.70 -33.49 -10.01
C LYS A 759 -19.11 -33.04 -10.38
N ALA A 760 -19.28 -31.85 -10.95
CA ALA A 760 -20.58 -31.31 -11.33
C ALA A 760 -21.25 -32.14 -12.44
N VAL A 761 -20.49 -32.51 -13.48
CA VAL A 761 -20.97 -33.37 -14.58
C VAL A 761 -21.33 -34.76 -14.07
N GLY A 762 -20.50 -35.37 -13.22
CA GLY A 762 -20.79 -36.65 -12.58
C GLY A 762 -22.04 -36.61 -11.71
N ALA A 763 -22.22 -35.57 -10.89
CA ALA A 763 -23.43 -35.39 -10.08
C ALA A 763 -24.68 -35.21 -10.97
N CYS A 764 -24.58 -34.46 -12.07
CA CYS A 764 -25.65 -34.35 -13.07
C CYS A 764 -25.99 -35.70 -13.73
N ALA A 765 -24.99 -36.55 -14.02
CA ALA A 765 -25.16 -37.85 -14.68
C ALA A 765 -25.94 -38.89 -13.86
N THR A 766 -26.17 -38.62 -12.57
CA THR A 766 -27.06 -39.43 -11.72
C THR A 766 -28.53 -39.42 -12.20
N GLU A 767 -28.96 -38.40 -12.96
CA GLU A 767 -30.30 -38.39 -13.58
C GLU A 767 -30.22 -38.94 -15.02
N PRO A 768 -31.01 -39.95 -15.41
CA PRO A 768 -30.98 -40.52 -16.76
C PRO A 768 -31.22 -39.49 -17.89
N GLU A 769 -32.10 -38.50 -17.71
CA GLU A 769 -32.34 -37.44 -18.71
C GLU A 769 -31.14 -36.52 -18.89
N ASN A 770 -30.39 -36.26 -17.82
CA ASN A 770 -29.17 -35.48 -17.89
C ASN A 770 -28.06 -36.31 -18.54
N MET A 771 -27.97 -37.60 -18.18
CA MET A 771 -26.99 -38.53 -18.73
C MET A 771 -27.14 -38.68 -20.25
N MET A 772 -28.37 -38.79 -20.76
CA MET A 772 -28.64 -38.76 -22.21
C MET A 772 -28.16 -37.48 -22.92
N ILE A 773 -28.08 -36.34 -22.22
CA ILE A 773 -27.55 -35.09 -22.79
C ILE A 773 -26.02 -35.08 -22.71
N ILE A 774 -25.44 -35.55 -21.60
CA ILE A 774 -23.98 -35.66 -21.42
C ILE A 774 -23.38 -36.59 -22.47
N ASP A 775 -24.00 -37.74 -22.73
CA ASP A 775 -23.60 -38.72 -23.74
C ASP A 775 -23.60 -38.12 -25.16
N ARG A 776 -24.71 -37.49 -25.57
CA ARG A 776 -24.85 -36.79 -26.87
C ARG A 776 -23.84 -35.65 -27.10
N LEU A 777 -23.19 -35.17 -26.05
CA LEU A 777 -22.17 -34.12 -26.08
C LEU A 777 -20.75 -34.68 -25.93
N ASP A 778 -20.54 -35.98 -26.13
CA ASP A 778 -19.26 -36.68 -25.92
C ASP A 778 -18.71 -36.57 -24.47
N GLY A 779 -19.56 -36.23 -23.49
CA GLY A 779 -19.12 -35.93 -22.13
C GLY A 779 -18.39 -37.10 -21.46
N VAL A 780 -18.85 -38.34 -21.67
CA VAL A 780 -18.18 -39.55 -21.14
C VAL A 780 -16.81 -39.75 -21.78
N ARG A 781 -16.69 -39.50 -23.10
CA ARG A 781 -15.43 -39.56 -23.85
C ARG A 781 -14.43 -38.51 -23.35
N LEU A 782 -14.91 -37.31 -23.03
CA LEU A 782 -14.11 -36.24 -22.42
C LEU A 782 -13.66 -36.61 -21.00
N LEU A 783 -14.55 -37.14 -20.14
CA LEU A 783 -14.18 -37.66 -18.82
C LEU A 783 -13.09 -38.75 -18.93
N TRP A 784 -13.21 -39.66 -19.91
CA TRP A 784 -12.20 -40.71 -20.14
C TRP A 784 -10.86 -40.15 -20.62
N SER A 785 -10.87 -39.03 -21.35
CA SER A 785 -9.64 -38.33 -21.75
C SER A 785 -8.90 -37.72 -20.55
N LEU A 786 -9.64 -37.21 -19.56
CA LEU A 786 -9.09 -36.60 -18.35
C LEU A 786 -8.39 -37.61 -17.42
N LEU A 787 -8.66 -38.91 -17.57
CA LEU A 787 -7.89 -39.97 -16.91
C LEU A 787 -6.40 -39.96 -17.31
N LYS A 788 -6.04 -39.36 -18.45
CA LYS A 788 -4.65 -39.20 -18.92
C LYS A 788 -3.95 -37.96 -18.35
N ASN A 789 -4.66 -37.10 -17.62
CA ASN A 789 -4.11 -35.87 -17.04
C ASN A 789 -3.05 -36.20 -15.97
N PRO A 790 -1.89 -35.50 -15.92
CA PRO A 790 -0.87 -35.72 -14.89
C PRO A 790 -1.30 -35.38 -13.45
N ASN A 791 -2.34 -34.56 -13.25
CA ASN A 791 -2.83 -34.20 -11.92
C ASN A 791 -3.70 -35.33 -11.33
N PRO A 792 -3.31 -35.95 -10.21
CA PRO A 792 -4.05 -37.06 -9.63
C PRO A 792 -5.44 -36.67 -9.11
N ASP A 793 -5.68 -35.41 -8.74
CA ASP A 793 -7.00 -34.99 -8.27
C ASP A 793 -8.01 -34.95 -9.43
N VAL A 794 -7.57 -34.52 -10.63
CA VAL A 794 -8.36 -34.59 -11.87
C VAL A 794 -8.59 -36.05 -12.29
N GLN A 795 -7.58 -36.91 -12.17
CA GLN A 795 -7.76 -38.35 -12.43
C GLN A 795 -8.79 -38.98 -11.48
N ALA A 796 -8.71 -38.67 -10.18
CA ALA A 796 -9.62 -39.20 -9.16
C ALA A 796 -11.05 -38.69 -9.33
N SER A 797 -11.24 -37.42 -9.71
CA SER A 797 -12.57 -36.84 -9.93
C SER A 797 -13.18 -37.29 -11.27
N ALA A 798 -12.38 -37.44 -12.33
CA ALA A 798 -12.83 -38.00 -13.60
C ALA A 798 -13.24 -39.48 -13.47
N ALA A 799 -12.43 -40.31 -12.81
CA ALA A 799 -12.77 -41.71 -12.52
C ALA A 799 -14.04 -41.84 -11.67
N TRP A 800 -14.22 -40.94 -10.69
CA TRP A 800 -15.46 -40.90 -9.90
C TRP A 800 -16.67 -40.50 -10.74
N ALA A 801 -16.54 -39.49 -11.60
CA ALA A 801 -17.62 -39.01 -12.47
C ALA A 801 -18.07 -40.05 -13.50
N ILE A 802 -17.19 -40.95 -13.92
CA ILE A 802 -17.53 -42.06 -14.83
C ILE A 802 -18.51 -43.07 -14.18
N CYS A 803 -18.51 -43.21 -12.85
CA CYS A 803 -19.39 -44.16 -12.14
C CYS A 803 -20.89 -43.94 -12.42
N PRO A 804 -21.48 -42.76 -12.14
CA PRO A 804 -22.89 -42.48 -12.45
C PRO A 804 -23.17 -42.45 -13.96
N CYS A 805 -22.17 -42.10 -14.80
CA CYS A 805 -22.32 -42.16 -16.25
C CYS A 805 -22.52 -43.59 -16.76
N ILE A 806 -21.78 -44.57 -16.23
CA ILE A 806 -21.95 -45.99 -16.59
C ILE A 806 -23.25 -46.53 -16.01
N GLU A 807 -23.57 -46.19 -14.76
CA GLU A 807 -24.76 -46.71 -14.07
C GLU A 807 -26.09 -46.25 -14.68
N ASN A 808 -26.13 -45.08 -15.32
CA ASN A 808 -27.34 -44.50 -15.93
C ASN A 808 -27.32 -44.42 -17.46
N ALA A 809 -26.28 -44.94 -18.12
CA ALA A 809 -26.26 -45.08 -19.58
C ALA A 809 -27.12 -46.26 -20.04
N LYS A 810 -27.84 -46.09 -21.16
CA LYS A 810 -28.71 -47.15 -21.72
C LYS A 810 -27.92 -48.36 -22.21
N ASP A 811 -26.83 -48.09 -22.92
CA ASP A 811 -25.99 -49.10 -23.58
C ASP A 811 -24.57 -49.07 -22.97
N ALA A 812 -24.51 -49.06 -21.63
CA ALA A 812 -23.29 -48.81 -20.86
C ALA A 812 -22.12 -49.75 -21.22
N GLY A 813 -22.41 -51.02 -21.52
CA GLY A 813 -21.42 -52.00 -21.97
C GLY A 813 -20.74 -51.60 -23.28
N GLU A 814 -21.53 -51.34 -24.32
CA GLU A 814 -21.03 -50.93 -25.64
C GLU A 814 -20.36 -49.56 -25.59
N MET A 815 -20.93 -48.60 -24.86
CA MET A 815 -20.36 -47.25 -24.65
C MET A 815 -18.93 -47.34 -24.13
N VAL A 816 -18.68 -48.13 -23.08
CA VAL A 816 -17.34 -48.30 -22.51
C VAL A 816 -16.39 -48.99 -23.49
N ARG A 817 -16.86 -50.00 -24.24
CA ARG A 817 -16.05 -50.71 -25.25
C ARG A 817 -15.72 -49.85 -26.48
N SER A 818 -16.53 -48.84 -26.79
CA SER A 818 -16.27 -47.89 -27.88
C SER A 818 -14.99 -47.06 -27.66
N PHE A 819 -14.55 -46.89 -26.41
CA PHE A 819 -13.34 -46.16 -26.07
C PHE A 819 -12.09 -47.03 -26.27
N VAL A 820 -11.52 -46.97 -27.48
CA VAL A 820 -10.29 -47.71 -27.84
C VAL A 820 -9.15 -47.45 -26.84
N GLY A 821 -8.65 -48.51 -26.20
CA GLY A 821 -7.63 -48.43 -25.13
C GLY A 821 -8.13 -47.87 -23.80
N GLY A 822 -9.43 -47.58 -23.66
CA GLY A 822 -10.04 -47.01 -22.46
C GLY A 822 -10.03 -47.96 -21.26
N LEU A 823 -10.37 -49.24 -21.50
CA LEU A 823 -10.29 -50.30 -20.49
C LEU A 823 -8.84 -50.60 -20.07
N GLU A 824 -7.90 -50.60 -21.00
CA GLU A 824 -6.48 -50.73 -20.67
C GLU A 824 -5.99 -49.54 -19.81
N LEU A 825 -6.40 -48.32 -20.14
CA LEU A 825 -6.05 -47.11 -19.38
C LEU A 825 -6.54 -47.20 -17.92
N ILE A 826 -7.80 -47.59 -17.69
CA ILE A 826 -8.36 -47.63 -16.34
C ILE A 826 -7.72 -48.73 -15.48
N VAL A 827 -7.40 -49.88 -16.07
CA VAL A 827 -6.62 -50.95 -15.41
C VAL A 827 -5.18 -50.47 -15.12
N ASN A 828 -4.54 -49.74 -16.04
CA ASN A 828 -3.21 -49.17 -15.83
C ASN A 828 -3.15 -48.16 -14.67
N LEU A 829 -4.23 -47.41 -14.40
CA LEU A 829 -4.29 -46.46 -13.27
C LEU A 829 -4.24 -47.15 -11.89
N LEU A 830 -4.50 -48.45 -11.78
CA LEU A 830 -4.25 -49.23 -10.55
C LEU A 830 -2.76 -49.27 -10.14
N LYS A 831 -1.85 -48.81 -11.01
CA LYS A 831 -0.41 -48.64 -10.73
C LYS A 831 -0.10 -47.29 -10.06
N SER A 832 -1.09 -46.41 -9.87
CA SER A 832 -0.93 -45.09 -9.24
C SER A 832 -0.45 -45.17 -7.78
N LYS A 833 0.24 -44.12 -7.32
CA LYS A 833 0.65 -43.96 -5.92
C LYS A 833 -0.39 -43.22 -5.07
N ASN A 834 -1.34 -42.51 -5.68
CA ASN A 834 -2.36 -41.74 -4.97
C ASN A 834 -3.55 -42.66 -4.60
N LYS A 835 -3.84 -42.76 -3.29
CA LYS A 835 -4.91 -43.61 -2.75
C LYS A 835 -6.30 -43.20 -3.20
N GLU A 836 -6.54 -41.92 -3.47
CA GLU A 836 -7.84 -41.43 -3.95
C GLU A 836 -8.06 -41.76 -5.43
N VAL A 837 -7.01 -41.66 -6.27
CA VAL A 837 -7.04 -42.18 -7.65
C VAL A 837 -7.38 -43.67 -7.64
N LEU A 838 -6.67 -44.45 -6.81
CA LEU A 838 -6.94 -45.89 -6.69
C LEU A 838 -8.37 -46.17 -6.22
N ALA A 839 -8.90 -45.39 -5.27
CA ALA A 839 -10.26 -45.60 -4.74
C ALA A 839 -11.33 -45.30 -5.81
N SER A 840 -11.21 -44.18 -6.52
CA SER A 840 -12.12 -43.84 -7.63
C SER A 840 -12.00 -44.81 -8.81
N VAL A 841 -10.79 -45.26 -9.14
CA VAL A 841 -10.55 -46.25 -10.21
C VAL A 841 -11.15 -47.60 -9.84
N CYS A 842 -11.03 -48.05 -8.59
CA CYS A 842 -11.73 -49.25 -8.12
C CYS A 842 -13.26 -49.09 -8.23
N ALA A 843 -13.83 -47.94 -7.83
CA ALA A 843 -15.27 -47.68 -7.96
C ALA A 843 -15.75 -47.67 -9.43
N ALA A 844 -14.93 -47.15 -10.35
CA ALA A 844 -15.22 -47.21 -11.78
C ALA A 844 -15.14 -48.65 -12.31
N ILE A 845 -14.12 -49.42 -11.91
CA ILE A 845 -13.98 -50.85 -12.26
C ILE A 845 -15.17 -51.67 -11.73
N THR A 846 -15.66 -51.41 -10.52
CA THR A 846 -16.89 -52.03 -9.99
C THR A 846 -18.08 -51.86 -10.93
N ASN A 847 -18.26 -50.67 -11.49
CA ASN A 847 -19.37 -50.39 -12.41
C ASN A 847 -19.13 -50.97 -13.82
N ILE A 848 -17.90 -50.92 -14.33
CA ILE A 848 -17.50 -51.56 -15.61
C ILE A 848 -17.72 -53.07 -15.54
N ALA A 849 -17.36 -53.70 -14.43
CA ALA A 849 -17.46 -55.15 -14.19
C ALA A 849 -18.90 -55.66 -13.95
N LYS A 850 -19.93 -54.79 -14.04
CA LYS A 850 -21.34 -55.21 -14.10
C LYS A 850 -21.71 -55.80 -15.47
N ASP A 851 -20.97 -55.48 -16.52
CA ASP A 851 -21.12 -56.01 -17.88
C ASP A 851 -20.11 -57.14 -18.12
N GLU A 852 -20.57 -58.30 -18.60
CA GLU A 852 -19.74 -59.51 -18.73
C GLU A 852 -18.62 -59.36 -19.78
N GLU A 853 -18.91 -58.70 -20.92
CA GLU A 853 -17.93 -58.48 -21.98
C GLU A 853 -16.82 -57.52 -21.51
N ASN A 854 -17.19 -56.44 -20.83
CA ASN A 854 -16.26 -55.53 -20.16
C ASN A 854 -15.40 -56.25 -19.13
N LEU A 855 -16.00 -57.10 -18.30
CA LEU A 855 -15.31 -57.87 -17.27
C LEU A 855 -14.30 -58.86 -17.88
N ALA A 856 -14.63 -59.49 -19.02
CA ALA A 856 -13.68 -60.29 -19.79
C ALA A 856 -12.47 -59.47 -20.23
N VAL A 857 -12.69 -58.31 -20.87
CA VAL A 857 -11.61 -57.47 -21.41
C VAL A 857 -10.70 -56.90 -20.32
N ILE A 858 -11.24 -56.44 -19.18
CA ILE A 858 -10.37 -55.99 -18.06
C ILE A 858 -9.63 -57.15 -17.37
N THR A 859 -10.18 -58.36 -17.41
CA THR A 859 -9.49 -59.57 -16.95
C THR A 859 -8.26 -59.85 -17.83
N ASP A 860 -8.41 -59.80 -19.16
CA ASP A 860 -7.31 -59.98 -20.12
C ASP A 860 -6.23 -58.89 -19.99
N HIS A 861 -6.62 -57.65 -19.65
CA HIS A 861 -5.68 -56.58 -19.31
C HIS A 861 -4.98 -56.74 -17.94
N GLY A 862 -5.25 -57.81 -17.20
CA GLY A 862 -4.56 -58.12 -15.94
C GLY A 862 -5.04 -57.31 -14.74
N VAL A 863 -6.34 -57.03 -14.64
CA VAL A 863 -6.91 -56.34 -13.46
C VAL A 863 -6.71 -57.15 -12.17
N ILE A 864 -6.78 -58.48 -12.23
CA ILE A 864 -6.77 -59.37 -11.05
C ILE A 864 -5.45 -59.27 -10.24
N PRO A 865 -4.24 -59.40 -10.82
CA PRO A 865 -3.00 -59.21 -10.06
C PRO A 865 -2.83 -57.79 -9.52
N LEU A 866 -3.34 -56.78 -10.22
CA LEU A 866 -3.24 -55.37 -9.81
C LEU A 866 -4.11 -55.09 -8.59
N LEU A 867 -5.39 -55.48 -8.60
CA LEU A 867 -6.28 -55.37 -7.43
C LEU A 867 -5.73 -56.16 -6.24
N SER A 868 -5.21 -57.37 -6.49
CA SER A 868 -4.59 -58.23 -5.46
C SER A 868 -3.41 -57.54 -4.77
N LYS A 869 -2.55 -56.85 -5.53
CA LYS A 869 -1.40 -56.11 -5.01
C LYS A 869 -1.81 -54.93 -4.12
N LEU A 870 -2.98 -54.33 -4.36
CA LEU A 870 -3.52 -53.22 -3.57
C LEU A 870 -4.20 -53.68 -2.27
N ALA A 871 -4.51 -54.97 -2.12
CA ALA A 871 -5.29 -55.51 -1.00
C ALA A 871 -4.64 -55.31 0.39
N ASN A 872 -3.33 -55.04 0.47
CA ASN A 872 -2.66 -54.74 1.74
C ASN A 872 -2.64 -53.23 2.06
N THR A 873 -3.81 -52.58 2.05
CA THR A 873 -3.96 -51.14 2.34
C THR A 873 -4.58 -50.85 3.72
N SER A 874 -4.31 -49.64 4.22
CA SER A 874 -4.81 -49.09 5.49
C SER A 874 -5.89 -48.01 5.34
N ASN A 875 -6.16 -47.51 4.14
CA ASN A 875 -7.18 -46.46 3.91
C ASN A 875 -8.55 -47.12 3.67
N ASP A 876 -9.52 -46.87 4.55
CA ASP A 876 -10.84 -47.51 4.52
C ASP A 876 -11.69 -47.17 3.27
N LYS A 877 -11.58 -45.96 2.70
CA LYS A 877 -12.25 -45.60 1.44
C LYS A 877 -11.73 -46.45 0.27
N LEU A 878 -10.41 -46.65 0.19
CA LEU A 878 -9.82 -47.58 -0.78
C LEU A 878 -10.20 -49.03 -0.48
N ARG A 879 -10.21 -49.45 0.80
CA ARG A 879 -10.64 -50.82 1.17
C ARG A 879 -12.04 -51.13 0.69
N ARG A 880 -12.98 -50.21 0.89
CA ARG A 880 -14.38 -50.34 0.45
C ARG A 880 -14.45 -50.60 -1.05
N HIS A 881 -13.97 -49.65 -1.86
CA HIS A 881 -14.11 -49.76 -3.32
C HIS A 881 -13.25 -50.88 -3.92
N LEU A 882 -12.10 -51.21 -3.32
CA LEU A 882 -11.30 -52.36 -3.72
C LEU A 882 -12.01 -53.69 -3.43
N ALA A 883 -12.70 -53.81 -2.30
CA ALA A 883 -13.51 -54.99 -2.00
C ALA A 883 -14.73 -55.09 -2.94
N GLU A 884 -15.43 -53.99 -3.20
CA GLU A 884 -16.51 -53.93 -4.22
C GLU A 884 -16.00 -54.40 -5.59
N ALA A 885 -14.84 -53.88 -6.05
CA ALA A 885 -14.25 -54.26 -7.34
C ALA A 885 -13.84 -55.74 -7.40
N ILE A 886 -13.23 -56.27 -6.34
CA ILE A 886 -12.89 -57.71 -6.24
C ILE A 886 -14.15 -58.57 -6.26
N SER A 887 -15.22 -58.17 -5.55
CA SER A 887 -16.50 -58.88 -5.51
C SER A 887 -17.09 -59.06 -6.90
N HIS A 888 -17.17 -58.01 -7.71
CA HIS A 888 -17.67 -58.11 -9.09
C HIS A 888 -16.69 -58.87 -10.00
N CYS A 889 -15.37 -58.66 -9.86
CA CYS A 889 -14.39 -59.36 -10.68
C CYS A 889 -14.38 -60.90 -10.47
N CYS A 890 -14.85 -61.40 -9.32
CA CYS A 890 -14.95 -62.83 -9.01
C CYS A 890 -16.06 -63.57 -9.78
N MET A 891 -16.96 -62.85 -10.43
CA MET A 891 -18.10 -63.42 -11.17
C MET A 891 -17.69 -64.02 -12.53
N TRP A 892 -16.48 -63.74 -13.02
CA TRP A 892 -16.00 -64.18 -14.32
C TRP A 892 -14.96 -65.32 -14.26
N GLY A 893 -15.22 -66.38 -15.02
CA GLY A 893 -14.27 -67.45 -15.30
C GLY A 893 -13.55 -68.01 -14.07
N SER A 894 -12.23 -68.09 -14.14
CA SER A 894 -11.36 -68.55 -13.03
C SER A 894 -10.89 -67.43 -12.09
N ASN A 895 -11.39 -66.19 -12.21
CA ASN A 895 -10.87 -65.03 -11.46
C ASN A 895 -10.84 -65.24 -9.95
N ARG A 896 -11.86 -65.91 -9.41
CA ARG A 896 -11.94 -66.31 -7.99
C ARG A 896 -10.75 -67.18 -7.53
N VAL A 897 -10.27 -68.10 -8.38
CA VAL A 897 -9.11 -68.95 -8.13
C VAL A 897 -7.84 -68.11 -8.19
N THR A 898 -7.71 -67.30 -9.25
CA THR A 898 -6.58 -66.38 -9.44
C THR A 898 -6.42 -65.42 -8.25
N PHE A 899 -7.50 -64.86 -7.69
CA PHE A 899 -7.45 -64.03 -6.47
C PHE A 899 -6.96 -64.79 -5.22
N GLY A 900 -7.19 -66.10 -5.16
CA GLY A 900 -6.63 -66.98 -4.14
C GLY A 900 -5.11 -67.16 -4.33
N GLU A 901 -4.69 -67.50 -5.55
CA GLU A 901 -3.28 -67.69 -5.92
C GLU A 901 -2.43 -66.43 -5.73
N THR A 902 -2.98 -65.25 -6.05
CA THR A 902 -2.35 -63.93 -5.79
C THR A 902 -2.42 -63.49 -4.32
N LYS A 903 -3.00 -64.30 -3.43
CA LYS A 903 -3.07 -64.09 -1.97
C LYS A 903 -3.88 -62.86 -1.54
N ALA A 904 -4.90 -62.46 -2.31
CA ALA A 904 -5.77 -61.33 -1.97
C ALA A 904 -6.70 -61.61 -0.77
N VAL A 905 -7.04 -62.89 -0.54
CA VAL A 905 -8.03 -63.34 0.45
C VAL A 905 -7.65 -62.97 1.90
N ALA A 906 -6.41 -63.26 2.33
CA ALA A 906 -5.99 -63.02 3.71
C ALA A 906 -5.98 -61.52 4.11
N PRO A 907 -5.50 -60.58 3.25
CA PRO A 907 -5.71 -59.15 3.44
C PRO A 907 -7.18 -58.74 3.57
N LEU A 908 -8.09 -59.28 2.75
CA LEU A 908 -9.53 -58.97 2.82
C LEU A 908 -10.14 -59.40 4.16
N VAL A 909 -9.80 -60.58 4.70
CA VAL A 909 -10.27 -61.00 6.04
C VAL A 909 -9.84 -59.99 7.14
N ARG A 910 -8.73 -59.26 6.95
CA ARG A 910 -8.30 -58.20 7.88
C ARG A 910 -9.13 -56.91 7.75
N TYR A 911 -9.84 -56.67 6.65
CA TYR A 911 -10.73 -55.50 6.50
C TYR A 911 -11.98 -55.62 7.39
N LEU A 912 -12.41 -56.85 7.73
CA LEU A 912 -13.46 -57.12 8.72
C LEU A 912 -13.11 -56.71 10.16
N LYS A 913 -11.92 -56.13 10.37
CA LYS A 913 -11.47 -55.52 11.64
C LYS A 913 -11.46 -53.99 11.57
N SER A 914 -12.04 -53.39 10.52
CA SER A 914 -12.25 -51.95 10.44
C SER A 914 -13.37 -51.52 11.39
N ASN A 915 -13.57 -50.20 11.51
CA ASN A 915 -14.70 -49.62 12.23
C ASN A 915 -15.79 -49.11 11.25
N ASP A 916 -15.55 -49.13 9.94
CA ASP A 916 -16.48 -48.64 8.91
C ASP A 916 -17.46 -49.75 8.46
N PRO A 917 -18.79 -49.61 8.69
CA PRO A 917 -19.80 -50.56 8.22
C PRO A 917 -19.81 -50.76 6.70
N SER A 918 -19.43 -49.72 5.93
CA SER A 918 -19.34 -49.80 4.46
C SER A 918 -18.23 -50.75 4.01
N VAL A 919 -17.09 -50.71 4.71
CA VAL A 919 -15.98 -51.64 4.48
C VAL A 919 -16.41 -53.05 4.86
N HIS A 920 -17.17 -53.23 5.94
CA HIS A 920 -17.70 -54.54 6.30
C HIS A 920 -18.63 -55.12 5.24
N ARG A 921 -19.61 -54.35 4.74
CA ARG A 921 -20.51 -54.76 3.65
C ARG A 921 -19.74 -55.19 2.41
N ALA A 922 -18.90 -54.30 1.87
CA ALA A 922 -18.10 -54.56 0.68
C ALA A 922 -17.17 -55.78 0.84
N THR A 923 -16.52 -55.91 2.00
CA THR A 923 -15.63 -57.04 2.28
C THR A 923 -16.40 -58.35 2.43
N ALA A 924 -17.55 -58.35 3.10
CA ALA A 924 -18.37 -59.56 3.24
C ALA A 924 -18.89 -60.03 1.88
N GLN A 925 -19.31 -59.11 1.00
CA GLN A 925 -19.69 -59.42 -0.39
C GLN A 925 -18.53 -60.03 -1.18
N ALA A 926 -17.33 -59.43 -1.10
CA ALA A 926 -16.14 -59.97 -1.76
C ALA A 926 -15.75 -61.36 -1.24
N LEU A 927 -15.78 -61.57 0.09
CA LEU A 927 -15.49 -62.86 0.71
C LEU A 927 -16.56 -63.90 0.37
N TYR A 928 -17.84 -63.52 0.26
CA TYR A 928 -18.89 -64.41 -0.21
C TYR A 928 -18.61 -64.92 -1.62
N GLN A 929 -18.34 -64.02 -2.57
CA GLN A 929 -18.02 -64.39 -3.96
C GLN A 929 -16.73 -65.24 -4.05
N LEU A 930 -15.70 -64.90 -3.28
CA LEU A 930 -14.46 -65.70 -3.19
C LEU A 930 -14.68 -67.08 -2.56
N SER A 931 -15.64 -67.23 -1.63
CA SER A 931 -15.90 -68.46 -0.89
C SER A 931 -16.53 -69.59 -1.73
N GLU A 932 -16.97 -69.30 -2.96
CA GLU A 932 -17.39 -70.34 -3.90
C GLU A 932 -16.22 -71.24 -4.35
N ASP A 933 -14.97 -70.78 -4.20
CA ASP A 933 -13.78 -71.62 -4.37
C ASP A 933 -13.36 -72.32 -3.05
N PRO A 934 -13.09 -73.64 -3.06
CA PRO A 934 -12.65 -74.38 -1.88
C PRO A 934 -11.31 -73.92 -1.26
N ASN A 935 -10.32 -73.53 -2.06
CA ASN A 935 -9.00 -73.12 -1.55
C ASN A 935 -9.07 -71.75 -0.86
N ASN A 936 -9.89 -70.86 -1.40
CA ASN A 936 -10.26 -69.60 -0.77
C ASN A 936 -10.94 -69.83 0.59
N CYS A 937 -11.92 -70.74 0.67
CA CYS A 937 -12.58 -71.11 1.93
C CYS A 937 -11.57 -71.57 3.01
N ILE A 938 -10.59 -72.40 2.65
CA ILE A 938 -9.52 -72.83 3.57
C ILE A 938 -8.71 -71.61 4.05
N THR A 939 -8.23 -70.79 3.12
CA THR A 939 -7.46 -69.58 3.42
C THR A 939 -8.22 -68.61 4.34
N MET A 940 -9.52 -68.43 4.13
CA MET A 940 -10.36 -67.59 5.00
C MET A 940 -10.53 -68.18 6.39
N HIS A 941 -10.70 -69.50 6.49
CA HIS A 941 -10.84 -70.20 7.77
C HIS A 941 -9.57 -70.09 8.62
N GLU A 942 -8.39 -70.31 8.01
CA GLU A 942 -7.08 -70.13 8.65
C GLU A 942 -6.86 -68.71 9.19
N ASN A 943 -7.40 -67.70 8.50
CA ASN A 943 -7.35 -66.29 8.92
C ASN A 943 -8.44 -65.91 9.94
N GLY A 944 -9.25 -66.88 10.41
CA GLY A 944 -10.23 -66.70 11.48
C GLY A 944 -11.52 -65.98 11.05
N VAL A 945 -11.86 -65.98 9.76
CA VAL A 945 -13.01 -65.23 9.21
C VAL A 945 -14.33 -65.51 9.93
N VAL A 946 -14.55 -66.77 10.34
CA VAL A 946 -15.84 -67.26 10.84
C VAL A 946 -16.28 -66.50 12.10
N LYS A 947 -15.35 -66.20 13.01
CA LYS A 947 -15.67 -65.43 14.23
C LYS A 947 -16.07 -63.99 13.93
N LEU A 948 -15.49 -63.39 12.89
CA LEU A 948 -15.79 -62.01 12.47
C LEU A 948 -17.15 -61.95 11.77
N LEU A 949 -17.39 -62.86 10.81
CA LEU A 949 -18.66 -62.91 10.09
C LEU A 949 -19.84 -63.31 10.99
N LEU A 950 -19.65 -64.19 11.98
CA LEU A 950 -20.72 -64.54 12.93
C LEU A 950 -21.23 -63.33 13.72
N ALA A 951 -20.36 -62.36 14.04
CA ALA A 951 -20.78 -61.10 14.65
C ALA A 951 -21.57 -60.23 13.65
N MET A 952 -21.21 -60.28 12.36
CA MET A 952 -21.85 -59.51 11.29
C MET A 952 -23.20 -60.07 10.84
N VAL A 953 -23.48 -61.37 11.06
CA VAL A 953 -24.83 -61.95 10.88
C VAL A 953 -25.87 -61.29 11.83
N GLY A 954 -25.42 -60.72 12.95
CA GLY A 954 -26.26 -59.90 13.85
C GLY A 954 -26.39 -58.42 13.45
N SER A 955 -25.90 -58.02 12.28
CA SER A 955 -26.00 -56.64 11.79
C SER A 955 -27.44 -56.26 11.42
N THR A 956 -27.77 -54.97 11.51
CA THR A 956 -29.02 -54.39 10.98
C THR A 956 -28.99 -54.14 9.47
N ASP A 957 -27.83 -54.36 8.84
CA ASP A 957 -27.63 -54.24 7.39
C ASP A 957 -27.87 -55.59 6.71
N GLU A 958 -29.00 -55.71 6.02
CA GLU A 958 -29.44 -56.92 5.31
C GLU A 958 -28.40 -57.42 4.30
N THR A 959 -27.76 -56.53 3.54
CA THR A 959 -26.76 -56.91 2.52
C THR A 959 -25.48 -57.46 3.14
N LEU A 960 -25.09 -56.94 4.31
CA LEU A 960 -23.98 -57.47 5.10
C LEU A 960 -24.37 -58.81 5.76
N GLN A 961 -25.58 -58.91 6.29
CA GLN A 961 -26.10 -60.13 6.92
C GLN A 961 -26.16 -61.29 5.92
N GLU A 962 -26.73 -61.07 4.73
CA GLU A 962 -26.83 -62.07 3.67
C GLU A 962 -25.44 -62.54 3.21
N ALA A 963 -24.54 -61.60 2.89
CA ALA A 963 -23.19 -61.94 2.45
C ALA A 963 -22.38 -62.68 3.53
N ALA A 964 -22.50 -62.26 4.80
CA ALA A 964 -21.86 -62.94 5.93
C ALA A 964 -22.40 -64.37 6.13
N ALA A 965 -23.73 -64.54 6.08
CA ALA A 965 -24.38 -65.84 6.22
C ALA A 965 -24.05 -66.77 5.04
N GLY A 966 -24.06 -66.25 3.80
CA GLY A 966 -23.69 -66.99 2.59
C GLY A 966 -22.24 -67.47 2.62
N CYS A 967 -21.31 -66.60 3.00
CA CYS A 967 -19.90 -66.96 3.15
C CYS A 967 -19.69 -68.04 4.22
N ILE A 968 -20.35 -67.93 5.38
CA ILE A 968 -20.30 -68.98 6.43
C ILE A 968 -20.91 -70.29 5.93
N ALA A 969 -22.01 -70.25 5.17
CA ALA A 969 -22.65 -71.42 4.62
C ALA A 969 -21.73 -72.16 3.64
N ASN A 970 -21.00 -71.46 2.78
CA ASN A 970 -20.01 -72.05 1.86
C ASN A 970 -18.86 -72.72 2.62
N ILE A 971 -18.29 -72.05 3.62
CA ILE A 971 -17.24 -72.63 4.49
C ILE A 971 -17.75 -73.89 5.21
N ARG A 972 -18.99 -73.88 5.74
CA ARG A 972 -19.56 -75.06 6.42
C ARG A 972 -19.89 -76.19 5.44
N ARG A 973 -20.34 -75.91 4.21
CA ARG A 973 -20.55 -76.91 3.14
C ARG A 973 -19.24 -77.63 2.82
N LEU A 974 -18.13 -76.90 2.68
CA LEU A 974 -16.80 -77.51 2.44
C LEU A 974 -16.34 -78.40 3.61
N ALA A 975 -16.53 -77.93 4.84
CA ALA A 975 -16.23 -78.72 6.04
C ALA A 975 -17.06 -80.02 6.09
N LEU A 976 -18.37 -79.94 5.83
CA LEU A 976 -19.26 -81.10 5.77
C LEU A 976 -18.91 -82.08 4.64
N ALA A 977 -18.51 -81.58 3.46
CA ALA A 977 -18.04 -82.43 2.36
C ALA A 977 -16.75 -83.18 2.76
N THR A 978 -15.84 -82.50 3.47
CA THR A 978 -14.59 -83.08 3.97
C THR A 978 -14.82 -84.08 5.12
N GLU A 979 -15.77 -83.81 6.01
CA GLU A 979 -16.22 -84.76 7.05
C GLU A 979 -16.79 -86.03 6.40
N LYS A 980 -17.68 -85.89 5.40
CA LYS A 980 -18.24 -87.02 4.65
C LYS A 980 -17.17 -87.84 3.92
N ALA A 981 -16.22 -87.19 3.25
CA ALA A 981 -15.13 -87.87 2.53
C ALA A 981 -14.07 -88.53 3.45
N LYS A 982 -14.12 -88.31 4.77
CA LYS A 982 -13.23 -88.95 5.76
C LYS A 982 -13.87 -90.11 6.52
N TYR A 983 -15.20 -90.18 6.55
CA TYR A 983 -15.96 -91.12 7.39
C TYR A 983 -17.05 -91.91 6.66
N GLY A 984 -17.28 -91.62 5.36
CA GLY A 984 -18.08 -92.42 4.45
C GLY A 984 -17.22 -92.96 3.31
#